data_AF-A0ABD8A8T5-F1
#
_entry.id   AF-A0ABD8A8T5-F1
#
_cell.length_a   1.000
_cell.length_b   1.000
_cell.length_c   1.000
_cell.angle_alpha   90.00
_cell.angle_beta   90.00
_cell.angle_gamma   90.00
#
_symmetry.space_group_name_H-M   'P 1'
#
loop_
_entity.id
_entity.type
_entity.pdbx_description
1 polymer ?
#
loop_
_entity_poly.entity_id
_entity_poly.type
_entity_poly.pdbx_seq_one_letter_code
_entity_poly.pdbx_strand_id
1 'polypeptide(L)'
;MRVKRTTRLIIAVLLTFGMVPLVGALEPSTATITVAASDSTSTAKAEADYVCDGSNDQAEIQNAINALPAGGGTVQLTEGTFNCAGSILPRAHTTLSGQGDDATFIRFTNDGILRVDAEYVTLENFHVEGTGYSASRDFGVVYIRAGHNAVRDVTGTADRTIQALFYVRSVGLGNKNIEDIEFTRVVADSPGTYGFIHSSWGTNYKVHKNIRYTDCKAIDCGRYSAYNPWVTGFDFAELNDIEGLRVTRCIAEGTLESGFHFEYGPTKKDIVFTDCISRNNGQKPFPATYSLGGEDYFGAGYYAPRGPYTFNNCTAEGNSAYGFFFSYPDGVYLDNCTDLETGRGKTDYSAVKPTSFFIVQSLVTNANPSIVMEDCASIDSHGRGLYATLVDYVQIKNFTMTNPGGINGVGALIGDPALGVGFVSSNVDIHASGNSASKLVTVNSASNSKFTGSIVSDVATPFTVAGGGTNNVVVEGIKTVSNTLPVGSTGITTSGVNSGAVSIVNCAVVRPGSTPLPTPTTPTPVPTTPAPSGKPDLVVTDISWEPANPVTGAPVTLKATIKNQGDAATPAGTKHGVLFTFDDGAAGSGVWSDTYTRSIAPGAWVTLTANGGSAGAAWKAALGTHTVKVTVDDVNRIAESDETNNVRTKQITVSKPGSTPTPTPVPTTPTPSGKPDLVVTDISWEPTNPAPGSAVTLKATVKNQGDAATPAGTKHGVLFTFDDGAAGPGVWSDTYTRSIAPGAWVTLTANGGSAGAAWKAVEGTHTVKATVDDVNRIAEASETNNILTKSITVAKSTPQPEKGDLNADGKVDWADVALIGDMVLGRVETDPDADFNADGKVDWSDVSLLVDYFFGRVDTL
;
A
#
# COMPACT_ATOMS: atom_id res chain seq x y z
N MET A 1 16.00 41.00 -56.86
CA MET A 1 17.44 40.91 -57.20
C MET A 1 18.22 41.17 -55.91
N ARG A 2 18.85 40.17 -55.26
CA ARG A 2 20.27 39.74 -55.40
C ARG A 2 21.23 40.93 -55.09
N VAL A 3 22.27 40.88 -54.25
CA VAL A 3 23.26 39.84 -53.79
C VAL A 3 23.99 40.41 -52.53
N LYS A 4 24.12 39.76 -51.36
CA LYS A 4 25.06 38.72 -50.83
C LYS A 4 26.59 39.04 -50.75
N ARG A 5 27.18 38.95 -49.54
CA ARG A 5 28.27 38.03 -49.06
C ARG A 5 28.83 38.52 -47.67
N THR A 6 28.70 37.86 -46.49
CA THR A 6 29.39 36.68 -45.84
C THR A 6 30.94 36.77 -45.74
N THR A 7 31.73 36.50 -44.64
CA THR A 7 31.64 35.68 -43.39
C THR A 7 32.85 35.89 -42.38
N ARG A 8 32.64 35.70 -41.04
CA ARG A 8 33.47 35.31 -39.82
C ARG A 8 34.81 36.02 -39.46
N LEU A 9 35.21 36.38 -38.21
CA LEU A 9 35.04 36.04 -36.76
C LEU A 9 36.15 35.13 -36.15
N ILE A 10 36.94 35.68 -35.18
CA ILE A 10 37.49 35.13 -33.90
C ILE A 10 38.18 36.32 -33.18
N ILE A 11 37.83 36.64 -31.92
CA ILE A 11 38.68 37.44 -30.99
C ILE A 11 38.42 37.00 -29.53
N ALA A 12 39.51 36.75 -28.80
CA ALA A 12 39.60 36.62 -27.33
C ALA A 12 39.92 37.97 -26.69
N VAL A 13 39.42 38.26 -25.47
CA VAL A 13 39.82 39.46 -24.71
C VAL A 13 39.87 39.20 -23.19
N LEU A 14 41.00 39.60 -22.59
CA LEU A 14 41.28 39.76 -21.15
C LEU A 14 40.35 40.80 -20.50
N LEU A 15 40.07 40.66 -19.19
CA LEU A 15 39.57 41.80 -18.39
C LEU A 15 40.18 41.84 -16.98
N THR A 16 40.38 43.07 -16.56
CA THR A 16 41.29 43.62 -15.54
C THR A 16 40.70 43.61 -14.12
N PHE A 17 41.60 43.48 -13.14
CA PHE A 17 41.36 43.59 -11.70
C PHE A 17 40.81 44.97 -11.29
N GLY A 18 39.67 44.97 -10.58
CA GLY A 18 39.21 46.05 -9.72
C GLY A 18 38.88 45.50 -8.34
N MET A 19 39.63 45.93 -7.31
CA MET A 19 39.33 45.65 -5.90
C MET A 19 37.98 46.28 -5.53
N VAL A 20 36.99 45.46 -5.22
CA VAL A 20 35.76 45.83 -4.51
C VAL A 20 35.90 45.24 -3.10
N PRO A 21 35.61 46.00 -2.01
CA PRO A 21 35.69 45.46 -0.67
C PRO A 21 34.72 44.28 -0.54
N LEU A 22 35.23 43.17 -0.01
CA LEU A 22 34.45 42.01 0.38
C LEU A 22 33.59 42.40 1.58
N VAL A 23 32.44 43.05 1.33
CA VAL A 23 31.33 43.03 2.27
C VAL A 23 30.76 41.63 2.14
N GLY A 24 30.99 40.78 3.14
CA GLY A 24 30.30 39.51 3.22
C GLY A 24 28.81 39.78 3.10
N ALA A 25 28.19 39.26 2.03
CA ALA A 25 26.76 39.08 2.04
C ALA A 25 26.50 38.06 3.14
N LEU A 26 26.19 38.57 4.34
CA LEU A 26 25.39 37.84 5.31
C LEU A 26 24.13 37.46 4.54
N GLU A 27 24.03 36.18 4.15
CA GLU A 27 22.72 35.55 3.95
C GLU A 27 21.88 35.99 5.16
N PRO A 28 20.75 36.70 4.97
CA PRO A 28 19.95 37.14 6.09
C PRO A 28 19.55 35.88 6.85
N SER A 29 19.96 35.77 8.12
CA SER A 29 19.52 34.68 8.98
C SER A 29 17.99 34.67 8.93
N THR A 30 17.39 33.60 8.40
CA THR A 30 15.95 33.45 8.38
C THR A 30 15.46 33.49 9.83
N ALA A 31 14.62 34.46 10.16
CA ALA A 31 14.14 34.64 11.52
C ALA A 31 13.52 33.32 12.00
N THR A 32 13.96 32.85 13.16
CA THR A 32 13.43 31.63 13.80
C THR A 32 12.72 32.06 15.07
N ILE A 33 11.48 31.62 15.23
CA ILE A 33 10.67 31.83 16.44
C ILE A 33 10.34 30.44 16.99
N THR A 34 10.67 30.21 18.25
CA THR A 34 10.48 28.90 18.90
C THR A 34 9.19 28.90 19.71
N VAL A 35 8.37 27.86 19.54
CA VAL A 35 7.13 27.65 20.30
C VAL A 35 7.26 26.32 21.03
N ALA A 36 7.25 26.37 22.37
CA ALA A 36 7.32 25.18 23.18
C ALA A 36 5.93 24.63 23.49
N ALA A 37 5.72 23.32 23.30
CA ALA A 37 4.55 22.62 23.80
C ALA A 37 4.48 22.67 25.34
N SER A 38 3.28 22.55 25.90
CA SER A 38 3.08 22.60 27.36
C SER A 38 3.82 21.49 28.13
N ASP A 39 3.95 20.32 27.50
CA ASP A 39 4.60 19.10 28.00
C ASP A 39 6.08 18.97 27.58
N SER A 40 6.65 19.98 26.89
CA SER A 40 8.08 20.03 26.57
C SER A 40 8.96 20.09 27.82
N THR A 41 10.25 19.82 27.65
CA THR A 41 11.25 19.96 28.70
C THR A 41 11.28 21.38 29.29
N SER A 42 11.70 21.48 30.55
CA SER A 42 11.84 22.79 31.21
C SER A 42 12.84 23.71 30.50
N THR A 43 13.87 23.14 29.88
CA THR A 43 14.86 23.88 29.10
C THR A 43 14.23 24.44 27.83
N ALA A 44 13.53 23.61 27.05
CA ALA A 44 12.83 24.04 25.84
C ALA A 44 11.83 25.17 26.14
N LYS A 45 11.04 25.04 27.23
CA LYS A 45 10.11 26.10 27.65
C LYS A 45 10.79 27.38 28.13
N ALA A 46 11.99 27.31 28.71
CA ALA A 46 12.72 28.48 29.16
C ALA A 46 13.40 29.24 28.01
N GLU A 47 13.72 28.54 26.92
CA GLU A 47 14.39 29.08 25.74
C GLU A 47 13.41 29.50 24.63
N ALA A 48 12.16 29.03 24.67
CA ALA A 48 11.16 29.35 23.67
C ALA A 48 10.63 30.80 23.76
N ASP A 49 10.30 31.36 22.60
CA ASP A 49 9.68 32.69 22.48
C ASP A 49 8.21 32.67 22.89
N TYR A 50 7.54 31.54 22.66
CA TYR A 50 6.16 31.27 23.07
C TYR A 50 6.10 29.92 23.81
N VAL A 51 5.28 29.84 24.86
CA VAL A 51 5.04 28.59 25.59
C VAL A 51 3.53 28.33 25.61
N CYS A 52 3.15 27.21 25.02
CA CYS A 52 1.79 26.71 24.96
C CYS A 52 1.28 26.27 26.33
N ASP A 53 -0.03 26.39 26.55
CA ASP A 53 -0.69 25.98 27.80
C ASP A 53 -1.29 24.56 27.72
N GLY A 54 -1.28 23.95 26.53
CA GLY A 54 -1.75 22.60 26.27
C GLY A 54 -3.20 22.53 25.83
N SER A 55 -3.84 23.68 25.56
CA SER A 55 -5.23 23.77 25.15
C SER A 55 -5.42 24.95 24.18
N ASN A 56 -5.80 24.65 22.94
CA ASN A 56 -5.94 25.66 21.88
C ASN A 56 -4.60 26.29 21.47
N ASP A 57 -3.55 25.46 21.43
CA ASP A 57 -2.17 25.85 21.15
C ASP A 57 -1.97 26.47 19.76
N GLN A 58 -2.97 26.35 18.86
CA GLN A 58 -2.98 27.07 17.59
C GLN A 58 -2.87 28.58 17.79
N ALA A 59 -3.32 29.14 18.91
CA ALA A 59 -3.26 30.58 19.16
C ALA A 59 -1.81 31.07 19.31
N GLU A 60 -1.01 30.38 20.12
CA GLU A 60 0.42 30.63 20.32
C GLU A 60 1.21 30.41 19.03
N ILE A 61 0.94 29.29 18.33
CA ILE A 61 1.58 29.00 17.05
C ILE A 61 1.23 30.09 16.02
N GLN A 62 -0.03 30.51 15.95
CA GLN A 62 -0.42 31.58 15.03
C GLN A 62 0.20 32.92 15.40
N ASN A 63 0.36 33.23 16.69
CA ASN A 63 1.07 34.42 17.15
C ASN A 63 2.55 34.40 16.72
N ALA A 64 3.22 33.25 16.83
CA ALA A 64 4.58 33.07 16.32
C ALA A 64 4.66 33.27 14.79
N ILE A 65 3.73 32.68 14.04
CA ILE A 65 3.65 32.87 12.57
C ILE A 65 3.45 34.35 12.22
N ASN A 66 2.59 35.06 12.96
CA ASN A 66 2.30 36.48 12.75
C ASN A 66 3.48 37.40 13.12
N ALA A 67 4.35 36.97 14.05
CA ALA A 67 5.53 37.71 14.48
C ALA A 67 6.73 37.57 13.53
N LEU A 68 6.70 36.58 12.62
CA LEU A 68 7.74 36.43 11.61
C LEU A 68 7.83 37.69 10.69
N PRO A 69 9.03 38.07 10.23
CA PRO A 69 9.22 39.23 9.34
C PRO A 69 8.48 39.12 8.01
N ALA A 70 8.25 40.23 7.30
CA ALA A 70 7.55 40.22 6.01
C ALA A 70 8.10 39.21 4.97
N GLY A 71 9.41 38.94 4.99
CA GLY A 71 10.07 37.97 4.11
C GLY A 71 9.94 36.49 4.52
N GLY A 72 9.21 36.18 5.59
CA GLY A 72 9.05 34.81 6.08
C GLY A 72 10.08 34.44 7.16
N GLY A 73 10.20 33.14 7.40
CA GLY A 73 11.08 32.55 8.41
C GLY A 73 10.55 31.22 8.93
N THR A 74 11.17 30.72 10.01
CA THR A 74 10.84 29.43 10.61
C THR A 74 10.09 29.62 11.92
N VAL A 75 8.97 28.93 12.08
CA VAL A 75 8.39 28.64 13.39
C VAL A 75 8.85 27.24 13.78
N GLN A 76 9.73 27.17 14.77
CA GLN A 76 10.27 25.92 15.31
C GLN A 76 9.39 25.45 16.48
N LEU A 77 8.72 24.32 16.31
CA LEU A 77 8.00 23.64 17.36
C LEU A 77 8.96 22.69 18.08
N THR A 78 8.87 22.65 19.41
CA THR A 78 9.68 21.74 20.24
C THR A 78 9.11 20.33 20.27
N GLU A 79 9.78 19.43 20.98
CA GLU A 79 9.20 18.16 21.40
C GLU A 79 7.93 18.38 22.23
N GLY A 80 6.99 17.43 22.19
CA GLY A 80 5.74 17.48 22.95
C GLY A 80 4.50 17.58 22.07
N THR A 81 3.36 17.84 22.72
CA THR A 81 2.03 17.84 22.11
C THR A 81 1.44 19.24 22.04
N PHE A 82 1.07 19.67 20.83
CA PHE A 82 0.30 20.89 20.56
C PHE A 82 -1.17 20.52 20.30
N ASN A 83 -2.06 20.85 21.23
CA ASN A 83 -3.49 20.53 21.16
C ASN A 83 -4.28 21.68 20.53
N CYS A 84 -4.74 21.48 19.30
CA CYS A 84 -5.35 22.50 18.45
C CYS A 84 -6.82 22.19 18.16
N ALA A 85 -7.76 22.88 18.82
CA ALA A 85 -9.17 22.82 18.42
C ALA A 85 -9.53 23.83 17.30
N GLY A 86 -8.58 24.70 16.95
CA GLY A 86 -8.67 25.65 15.85
C GLY A 86 -7.65 25.37 14.76
N SER A 87 -7.76 26.08 13.64
CA SER A 87 -6.85 25.92 12.52
C SER A 87 -5.56 26.73 12.68
N ILE A 88 -4.45 26.22 12.13
CA ILE A 88 -3.20 26.95 11.94
C ILE A 88 -3.10 27.37 10.47
N LEU A 89 -2.80 28.65 10.23
CA LEU A 89 -2.74 29.25 8.90
C LEU A 89 -1.34 29.84 8.65
N PRO A 90 -0.39 29.06 8.11
CA PRO A 90 0.90 29.57 7.69
C PRO A 90 0.76 30.65 6.61
N ARG A 91 1.57 31.69 6.69
CA ARG A 91 1.67 32.73 5.64
C ARG A 91 2.79 32.40 4.65
N ALA A 92 2.86 33.10 3.53
CA ALA A 92 3.87 32.86 2.51
C ALA A 92 5.30 32.88 3.10
N HIS A 93 6.18 32.01 2.59
CA HIS A 93 7.57 31.87 3.05
C HIS A 93 7.72 31.44 4.53
N THR A 94 6.71 30.77 5.09
CA THR A 94 6.79 30.18 6.42
C THR A 94 7.29 28.74 6.32
N THR A 95 8.29 28.40 7.14
CA THR A 95 8.59 27.01 7.48
C THR A 95 7.99 26.72 8.86
N LEU A 96 7.07 25.75 8.96
CA LEU A 96 6.63 25.21 10.23
C LEU A 96 7.37 23.90 10.43
N SER A 97 8.32 23.88 11.37
CA SER A 97 9.25 22.77 11.56
C SER A 97 9.11 22.22 12.97
N GLY A 98 8.96 20.91 13.13
CA GLY A 98 9.09 20.22 14.42
C GLY A 98 10.50 19.70 14.64
N GLN A 99 10.68 18.84 15.64
CA GLN A 99 11.96 18.20 15.96
C GLN A 99 12.05 16.73 15.53
N GLY A 100 11.00 16.21 14.87
CA GLY A 100 10.86 14.81 14.48
C GLY A 100 9.40 14.39 14.55
N ASP A 101 8.98 13.47 13.68
CA ASP A 101 7.63 12.89 13.66
C ASP A 101 7.37 11.88 14.79
N ASP A 102 8.39 11.58 15.59
CA ASP A 102 8.31 10.85 16.85
C ASP A 102 8.45 11.76 18.10
N ALA A 103 8.75 13.05 17.90
CA ALA A 103 9.03 14.01 18.97
C ALA A 103 7.99 15.12 19.07
N THR A 104 7.55 15.68 17.95
CA THR A 104 6.62 16.82 17.88
C THR A 104 5.27 16.36 17.35
N PHE A 105 4.20 16.50 18.14
CA PHE A 105 2.85 16.09 17.79
C PHE A 105 1.92 17.30 17.71
N ILE A 106 1.26 17.49 16.56
CA ILE A 106 0.21 18.51 16.37
C ILE A 106 -1.13 17.79 16.28
N ARG A 107 -1.97 17.94 17.30
CA ARG A 107 -3.28 17.28 17.40
C ARG A 107 -4.40 18.24 17.05
N PHE A 108 -5.10 17.97 15.97
CA PHE A 108 -6.27 18.71 15.56
C PHE A 108 -7.57 18.04 15.99
N THR A 109 -8.47 18.83 16.57
CA THR A 109 -9.82 18.43 16.98
C THR A 109 -10.85 19.50 16.62
N ASN A 110 -12.16 19.20 16.74
CA ASN A 110 -13.25 20.19 16.61
C ASN A 110 -13.17 21.06 15.35
N ASP A 111 -12.93 20.45 14.20
CA ASP A 111 -12.79 21.12 12.91
C ASP A 111 -11.53 22.00 12.73
N GLY A 112 -10.56 21.91 13.65
CA GLY A 112 -9.20 22.44 13.48
C GLY A 112 -8.43 21.69 12.39
N ILE A 113 -7.64 22.40 11.58
CA ILE A 113 -6.80 21.83 10.52
C ILE A 113 -5.52 22.66 10.32
N LEU A 114 -4.51 22.09 9.69
CA LEU A 114 -3.38 22.83 9.14
C LEU A 114 -3.72 23.31 7.73
N ARG A 115 -4.06 24.59 7.60
CA ARG A 115 -4.61 25.18 6.37
C ARG A 115 -3.57 26.02 5.63
N VAL A 116 -3.01 25.45 4.58
CA VAL A 116 -1.94 26.07 3.78
C VAL A 116 -2.56 26.82 2.60
N ASP A 117 -2.85 28.10 2.83
CA ASP A 117 -3.49 28.98 1.85
C ASP A 117 -2.51 29.85 1.06
N ALA A 118 -1.23 29.85 1.45
CA ALA A 118 -0.17 30.66 0.86
C ALA A 118 0.86 29.79 0.12
N GLU A 119 1.57 30.38 -0.84
CA GLU A 119 2.67 29.75 -1.56
C GLU A 119 3.98 29.79 -0.75
N TYR A 120 4.93 28.91 -1.09
CA TYR A 120 6.25 28.84 -0.46
C TYR A 120 6.20 28.52 1.04
N VAL A 121 5.21 27.74 1.47
CA VAL A 121 5.12 27.15 2.79
C VAL A 121 5.81 25.79 2.80
N THR A 122 6.66 25.57 3.80
CA THR A 122 7.24 24.26 4.09
C THR A 122 6.71 23.75 5.43
N LEU A 123 6.24 22.51 5.44
CA LEU A 123 5.82 21.78 6.62
C LEU A 123 6.77 20.61 6.84
N GLU A 124 7.41 20.51 8.00
CA GLU A 124 8.44 19.47 8.18
C GLU A 124 8.67 18.97 9.62
N ASN A 125 9.11 17.72 9.73
CA ASN A 125 9.61 17.09 10.96
C ASN A 125 8.61 17.03 12.13
N PHE A 126 7.36 16.62 11.89
CA PHE A 126 6.36 16.46 12.95
C PHE A 126 5.31 15.39 12.63
N HIS A 127 4.60 14.95 13.66
CA HIS A 127 3.39 14.14 13.53
C HIS A 127 2.15 15.03 13.53
N VAL A 128 1.18 14.74 12.66
CA VAL A 128 -0.12 15.39 12.66
C VAL A 128 -1.25 14.40 12.90
N GLU A 129 -2.13 14.68 13.86
CA GLU A 129 -3.30 13.85 14.18
C GLU A 129 -4.58 14.65 13.93
N GLY A 130 -5.63 14.04 13.36
CA GLY A 130 -6.93 14.69 13.18
C GLY A 130 -8.09 13.82 13.65
N THR A 131 -8.93 14.33 14.56
CA THR A 131 -10.12 13.59 15.04
C THR A 131 -11.34 14.47 15.30
N GLY A 132 -12.53 13.88 15.28
CA GLY A 132 -13.76 14.52 15.78
C GLY A 132 -14.29 15.70 14.96
N TYR A 133 -14.16 15.64 13.63
CA TYR A 133 -14.69 16.64 12.69
C TYR A 133 -16.21 16.54 12.54
N SER A 134 -16.90 17.68 12.53
CA SER A 134 -18.37 17.76 12.56
C SER A 134 -18.98 18.78 11.59
N ALA A 135 -18.34 19.93 11.38
CA ALA A 135 -18.90 21.04 10.62
C ALA A 135 -18.57 20.96 9.13
N SER A 136 -17.42 20.41 8.76
CA SER A 136 -17.03 20.28 7.35
C SER A 136 -16.07 19.12 7.15
N ARG A 137 -16.58 18.10 6.45
CA ARG A 137 -15.87 16.83 6.29
C ARG A 137 -15.05 16.78 4.99
N ASP A 138 -15.27 17.69 4.05
CA ASP A 138 -14.66 17.67 2.70
C ASP A 138 -13.29 18.39 2.64
N PHE A 139 -12.45 18.18 3.66
CA PHE A 139 -11.11 18.77 3.81
C PHE A 139 -10.05 17.71 4.15
N GLY A 140 -8.79 18.14 4.21
CA GLY A 140 -7.68 17.36 4.76
C GLY A 140 -7.31 17.87 6.16
N VAL A 141 -6.73 17.01 7.01
CA VAL A 141 -6.08 17.47 8.25
C VAL A 141 -4.95 18.45 7.91
N VAL A 142 -4.15 18.09 6.90
CA VAL A 142 -3.25 19.01 6.18
C VAL A 142 -3.91 19.38 4.86
N TYR A 143 -4.37 20.61 4.76
CA TYR A 143 -5.15 21.09 3.63
C TYR A 143 -4.42 22.17 2.84
N ILE A 144 -3.88 21.77 1.69
CA ILE A 144 -3.05 22.60 0.81
C ILE A 144 -3.89 23.19 -0.30
N ARG A 145 -3.93 24.51 -0.38
CA ARG A 145 -4.77 25.24 -1.34
C ARG A 145 -4.02 26.24 -2.22
N ALA A 146 -2.70 26.25 -2.16
CA ALA A 146 -1.81 27.09 -2.96
C ALA A 146 -0.63 26.27 -3.51
N GLY A 147 -0.02 26.75 -4.60
CA GLY A 147 1.15 26.13 -5.23
C GLY A 147 2.47 26.35 -4.48
N HIS A 148 3.56 25.80 -5.01
CA HIS A 148 4.93 26.00 -4.52
C HIS A 148 5.14 25.65 -3.04
N ASN A 149 4.47 24.60 -2.57
CA ASN A 149 4.50 24.17 -1.17
C ASN A 149 5.18 22.81 -1.03
N ALA A 150 5.82 22.59 0.12
CA ALA A 150 6.51 21.35 0.43
C ALA A 150 6.06 20.76 1.77
N VAL A 151 5.92 19.44 1.82
CA VAL A 151 5.71 18.65 3.05
C VAL A 151 6.81 17.60 3.13
N ARG A 152 7.57 17.57 4.24
CA ARG A 152 8.77 16.75 4.38
C ARG A 152 8.86 16.08 5.74
N ASP A 153 9.12 14.79 5.80
CA ASP A 153 9.34 14.11 7.10
C ASP A 153 8.16 14.32 8.07
N VAL A 154 6.94 14.18 7.52
CA VAL A 154 5.69 14.30 8.28
C VAL A 154 4.98 12.97 8.26
N THR A 155 4.67 12.43 9.43
CA THR A 155 3.75 11.32 9.59
C THR A 155 2.41 11.85 10.07
N GLY A 156 1.31 11.22 9.68
CA GLY A 156 0.03 11.60 10.24
C GLY A 156 -0.99 10.48 10.30
N THR A 157 -1.96 10.70 11.17
CA THR A 157 -3.11 9.82 11.43
C THR A 157 -4.38 10.66 11.40
N ALA A 158 -5.50 10.05 11.05
CA ALA A 158 -6.80 10.71 11.19
C ALA A 158 -7.90 9.68 11.42
N ASP A 159 -8.96 10.05 12.13
CA ASP A 159 -10.16 9.21 12.16
C ASP A 159 -11.02 9.37 10.88
N ARG A 160 -12.11 8.61 10.80
CA ARG A 160 -13.04 8.62 9.66
C ARG A 160 -13.92 9.88 9.52
N THR A 161 -13.74 10.90 10.36
CA THR A 161 -14.65 12.04 10.39
C THR A 161 -14.30 13.12 9.36
N ILE A 162 -13.09 13.08 8.79
CA ILE A 162 -12.59 13.97 7.72
C ILE A 162 -12.30 13.21 6.42
N GLN A 163 -12.29 13.87 5.26
CA GLN A 163 -12.15 13.25 3.93
C GLN A 163 -10.72 12.82 3.60
N ALA A 164 -9.68 13.45 4.14
CA ALA A 164 -8.32 12.98 3.92
C ALA A 164 -7.38 13.39 5.03
N LEU A 165 -6.22 12.74 5.09
CA LEU A 165 -5.11 13.22 5.90
C LEU A 165 -4.38 14.36 5.17
N PHE A 166 -3.91 14.12 3.95
CA PHE A 166 -3.28 15.13 3.10
C PHE A 166 -4.18 15.44 1.89
N TYR A 167 -4.67 16.68 1.80
CA TYR A 167 -5.56 17.10 0.71
C TYR A 167 -4.99 18.32 -0.01
N VAL A 168 -4.73 18.18 -1.31
CA VAL A 168 -4.44 19.29 -2.22
C VAL A 168 -5.68 19.69 -3.04
N ARG A 169 -6.10 20.95 -2.95
CA ARG A 169 -7.26 21.48 -3.67
C ARG A 169 -7.09 22.91 -4.18
N SER A 170 -7.45 23.13 -5.43
CA SER A 170 -7.67 24.47 -5.97
C SER A 170 -9.06 25.02 -5.61
N VAL A 171 -9.14 26.29 -5.21
CA VAL A 171 -10.38 26.89 -4.64
C VAL A 171 -10.92 28.14 -5.35
N GLY A 172 -10.29 28.64 -6.42
CA GLY A 172 -10.86 29.70 -7.28
C GLY A 172 -11.07 31.09 -6.66
N LEU A 173 -10.95 31.24 -5.33
CA LEU A 173 -10.95 32.50 -4.59
C LEU A 173 -9.55 32.76 -4.05
N GLY A 174 -8.91 33.85 -4.48
CA GLY A 174 -7.58 34.28 -3.99
C GLY A 174 -6.38 33.43 -4.43
N ASN A 175 -6.57 32.13 -4.64
CA ASN A 175 -5.51 31.19 -5.04
C ASN A 175 -5.63 30.83 -6.52
N LYS A 176 -4.51 30.98 -7.24
CA LYS A 176 -4.32 30.56 -8.64
C LYS A 176 -3.85 29.08 -8.66
N ASN A 177 -3.75 28.51 -9.86
CA ASN A 177 -3.42 27.10 -10.15
C ASN A 177 -2.57 26.41 -9.06
N ILE A 178 -2.93 25.16 -8.72
CA ILE A 178 -2.03 24.30 -7.97
C ILE A 178 -0.89 23.88 -8.90
N GLU A 179 0.32 24.27 -8.56
CA GLU A 179 1.51 23.78 -9.21
C GLU A 179 2.66 23.59 -8.23
N ASP A 180 3.61 22.74 -8.58
CA ASP A 180 4.90 22.61 -7.88
C ASP A 180 4.73 22.26 -6.39
N ILE A 181 3.95 21.21 -6.12
CA ILE A 181 3.79 20.65 -4.78
C ILE A 181 4.78 19.49 -4.60
N GLU A 182 5.47 19.48 -3.47
CA GLU A 182 6.41 18.43 -3.07
C GLU A 182 5.93 17.70 -1.82
N PHE A 183 5.91 16.38 -1.87
CA PHE A 183 5.84 15.50 -0.71
C PHE A 183 7.09 14.61 -0.69
N THR A 184 7.85 14.66 0.41
CA THR A 184 9.08 13.88 0.57
C THR A 184 9.09 13.17 1.92
N ARG A 185 9.18 11.83 1.94
CA ARG A 185 9.15 11.04 3.19
C ARG A 185 7.94 11.34 4.07
N VAL A 186 6.77 11.52 3.43
CA VAL A 186 5.50 11.76 4.11
C VAL A 186 4.75 10.44 4.27
N VAL A 187 4.24 10.17 5.47
CA VAL A 187 3.56 8.92 5.79
C VAL A 187 2.13 9.21 6.24
N ALA A 188 1.16 8.68 5.50
CA ALA A 188 -0.20 8.49 5.97
C ALA A 188 -0.29 7.13 6.65
N ASP A 189 -0.29 7.11 7.99
CA ASP A 189 -0.29 5.89 8.79
C ASP A 189 -1.68 5.57 9.31
N SER A 190 -2.28 4.52 8.73
CA SER A 190 -3.54 3.93 9.18
C SER A 190 -4.70 4.92 9.34
N PRO A 191 -4.85 5.99 8.51
CA PRO A 191 -5.95 6.92 8.69
C PRO A 191 -7.29 6.22 8.38
N GLY A 192 -8.34 6.61 9.08
CA GLY A 192 -9.72 6.22 8.81
C GLY A 192 -10.30 6.84 7.52
N THR A 193 -9.44 7.39 6.67
CA THR A 193 -9.77 8.28 5.57
C THR A 193 -8.74 8.15 4.45
N TYR A 194 -8.88 8.91 3.37
CA TYR A 194 -7.92 8.88 2.26
C TYR A 194 -6.55 9.34 2.76
N GLY A 195 -5.49 8.66 2.31
CA GLY A 195 -4.13 9.04 2.68
C GLY A 195 -3.76 10.38 2.05
N PHE A 196 -3.67 10.37 0.71
CA PHE A 196 -3.37 11.54 -0.11
C PHE A 196 -4.48 11.72 -1.14
N ILE A 197 -5.06 12.91 -1.20
CA ILE A 197 -6.05 13.25 -2.22
C ILE A 197 -5.72 14.57 -2.92
N HIS A 198 -5.84 14.53 -4.24
CA HIS A 198 -5.94 15.70 -5.09
C HIS A 198 -7.37 15.75 -5.62
N SER A 199 -8.08 16.84 -5.36
CA SER A 199 -9.45 17.01 -5.87
C SER A 199 -9.82 18.49 -5.97
N SER A 200 -10.38 18.91 -7.11
CA SER A 200 -10.73 20.31 -7.36
C SER A 200 -12.09 20.47 -8.03
N TRP A 201 -13.11 20.77 -7.22
CA TRP A 201 -14.47 21.02 -7.65
C TRP A 201 -14.91 22.46 -7.35
N GLY A 202 -15.89 22.96 -8.11
CA GLY A 202 -16.43 24.32 -7.96
C GLY A 202 -15.47 25.44 -8.43
N THR A 203 -14.42 25.10 -9.19
CA THR A 203 -13.40 26.05 -9.68
C THR A 203 -13.12 25.84 -11.16
N ASN A 204 -12.63 26.89 -11.84
CA ASN A 204 -12.09 26.81 -13.21
C ASN A 204 -10.61 26.42 -13.24
N TYR A 205 -9.91 26.47 -12.10
CA TYR A 205 -8.49 26.16 -11.99
C TYR A 205 -8.31 24.69 -11.59
N LYS A 206 -8.68 23.76 -12.47
CA LYS A 206 -8.75 22.32 -12.15
C LYS A 206 -7.49 21.53 -12.46
N VAL A 207 -6.46 22.13 -13.04
CA VAL A 207 -5.23 21.40 -13.41
C VAL A 207 -4.21 21.53 -12.28
N HIS A 208 -3.81 20.40 -11.71
CA HIS A 208 -2.68 20.31 -10.80
C HIS A 208 -1.41 20.01 -11.59
N LYS A 209 -0.36 20.81 -11.44
CA LYS A 209 0.86 20.70 -12.27
C LYS A 209 2.11 20.40 -11.48
N ASN A 210 3.03 19.63 -12.05
CA ASN A 210 4.38 19.41 -11.51
C ASN A 210 4.35 18.92 -10.05
N ILE A 211 3.51 17.93 -9.77
CA ILE A 211 3.37 17.35 -8.43
C ILE A 211 4.42 16.26 -8.25
N ARG A 212 5.14 16.26 -7.12
CA ARG A 212 6.23 15.33 -6.84
C ARG A 212 6.00 14.62 -5.51
N TYR A 213 6.01 13.30 -5.55
CA TYR A 213 6.03 12.42 -4.38
C TYR A 213 7.31 11.60 -4.40
N THR A 214 8.07 11.65 -3.31
CA THR A 214 9.33 10.92 -3.17
C THR A 214 9.37 10.21 -1.82
N ASP A 215 9.58 8.90 -1.81
CA ASP A 215 9.71 8.09 -0.59
C ASP A 215 8.49 8.20 0.37
N CYS A 216 7.30 8.47 -0.17
CA CYS A 216 6.07 8.63 0.62
C CYS A 216 5.33 7.29 0.81
N LYS A 217 4.54 7.19 1.88
CA LYS A 217 3.81 5.96 2.20
C LYS A 217 2.34 6.25 2.54
N ALA A 218 1.44 5.44 2.01
CA ALA A 218 0.05 5.37 2.43
C ALA A 218 -0.20 3.95 2.95
N ILE A 219 -0.43 3.82 4.26
CA ILE A 219 -0.50 2.54 4.96
C ILE A 219 -1.89 2.41 5.58
N ASP A 220 -2.56 1.28 5.35
CA ASP A 220 -3.84 0.90 5.98
C ASP A 220 -4.95 1.97 5.88
N CYS A 221 -4.89 2.86 4.88
CA CYS A 221 -5.89 3.91 4.68
C CYS A 221 -7.28 3.30 4.52
N GLY A 222 -8.21 3.69 5.38
CA GLY A 222 -9.60 3.21 5.38
C GLY A 222 -9.79 1.80 5.93
N ARG A 223 -8.72 1.09 6.31
CA ARG A 223 -8.77 -0.36 6.57
C ARG A 223 -9.59 -0.71 7.81
N TYR A 224 -9.33 -0.03 8.92
CA TYR A 224 -9.94 -0.32 10.23
C TYR A 224 -11.13 0.59 10.55
N SER A 225 -11.21 1.73 9.87
CA SER A 225 -12.35 2.64 9.87
C SER A 225 -12.32 3.41 8.56
N ALA A 226 -13.47 3.82 8.02
CA ALA A 226 -13.50 4.43 6.69
C ALA A 226 -14.45 5.64 6.64
N TYR A 227 -13.98 6.73 6.04
CA TYR A 227 -14.74 7.94 5.76
C TYR A 227 -15.98 7.63 4.91
N ASN A 228 -15.76 6.80 3.88
CA ASN A 228 -16.73 6.29 2.92
C ASN A 228 -16.21 4.92 2.39
N PRO A 229 -16.93 4.19 1.52
CA PRO A 229 -16.47 2.88 1.04
C PRO A 229 -15.37 2.93 -0.04
N TRP A 230 -14.87 4.12 -0.38
CA TRP A 230 -13.99 4.38 -1.52
C TRP A 230 -12.57 4.82 -1.12
N VAL A 231 -12.21 4.67 0.16
CA VAL A 231 -10.95 5.17 0.70
C VAL A 231 -9.73 4.45 0.07
N THR A 232 -8.88 5.22 -0.61
CA THR A 232 -7.64 4.76 -1.25
C THR A 232 -6.40 5.29 -0.54
N GLY A 233 -5.23 4.76 -0.92
CA GLY A 233 -3.93 5.24 -0.43
C GLY A 233 -3.57 6.61 -1.02
N PHE A 234 -3.32 6.62 -2.32
CA PHE A 234 -3.07 7.82 -3.11
C PHE A 234 -4.13 7.99 -4.19
N ASP A 235 -4.78 9.15 -4.20
CA ASP A 235 -5.73 9.55 -5.21
C ASP A 235 -5.30 10.89 -5.84
N PHE A 236 -4.80 10.84 -7.06
CA PHE A 236 -4.13 11.99 -7.69
C PHE A 236 -5.04 12.86 -8.57
N ALA A 237 -6.20 12.34 -8.96
CA ALA A 237 -7.06 12.99 -9.92
C ALA A 237 -8.51 12.57 -9.70
N GLU A 238 -9.08 12.97 -8.57
CA GLU A 238 -10.47 12.67 -8.19
C GLU A 238 -11.44 13.56 -9.01
N LEU A 239 -11.28 14.88 -8.89
CA LEU A 239 -12.06 15.87 -9.66
C LEU A 239 -11.19 16.93 -10.35
N ASN A 240 -9.86 16.82 -10.24
CA ASN A 240 -8.86 17.66 -10.92
C ASN A 240 -8.24 16.94 -12.11
N ASP A 241 -7.90 17.69 -13.16
CA ASP A 241 -6.92 17.24 -14.14
C ASP A 241 -5.52 17.27 -13.51
N ILE A 242 -4.58 16.50 -14.06
CA ILE A 242 -3.20 16.49 -13.58
C ILE A 242 -2.17 16.39 -14.72
N GLU A 243 -1.10 17.18 -14.61
CA GLU A 243 -0.01 17.27 -15.58
C GLU A 243 1.36 17.22 -14.88
N GLY A 244 2.28 16.38 -15.35
CA GLY A 244 3.65 16.35 -14.83
C GLY A 244 3.75 15.75 -13.42
N LEU A 245 2.99 14.69 -13.14
CA LEU A 245 3.07 13.95 -11.88
C LEU A 245 4.31 13.04 -11.89
N ARG A 246 5.10 13.11 -10.82
CA ARG A 246 6.23 12.20 -10.55
C ARG A 246 6.04 11.52 -9.21
N VAL A 247 5.97 10.20 -9.21
CA VAL A 247 5.85 9.38 -7.99
C VAL A 247 7.02 8.42 -7.97
N THR A 248 7.91 8.57 -6.99
CA THR A 248 9.17 7.83 -6.94
C THR A 248 9.36 7.15 -5.59
N ARG A 249 9.58 5.83 -5.59
CA ARG A 249 9.80 5.01 -4.38
C ARG A 249 8.68 5.13 -3.33
N CYS A 250 7.46 5.38 -3.78
CA CYS A 250 6.31 5.45 -2.89
C CYS A 250 5.69 4.07 -2.65
N ILE A 251 5.08 3.89 -1.48
CA ILE A 251 4.43 2.64 -1.08
C ILE A 251 2.96 2.89 -0.76
N ALA A 252 2.07 2.13 -1.38
CA ALA A 252 0.67 2.04 -0.97
C ALA A 252 0.40 0.62 -0.44
N GLU A 253 0.05 0.49 0.84
CA GLU A 253 -0.08 -0.81 1.51
C GLU A 253 -1.37 -0.93 2.31
N GLY A 254 -2.06 -2.06 2.19
CA GLY A 254 -3.16 -2.45 3.09
C GLY A 254 -4.42 -1.58 2.99
N THR A 255 -4.58 -0.79 1.92
CA THR A 255 -5.68 0.17 1.81
C THR A 255 -7.02 -0.53 1.62
N LEU A 256 -8.10 0.13 2.06
CA LEU A 256 -9.47 -0.38 1.91
C LEU A 256 -9.80 -0.68 0.44
N GLU A 257 -9.51 0.27 -0.43
CA GLU A 257 -9.63 0.19 -1.89
C GLU A 257 -8.26 0.15 -2.57
N SER A 258 -8.12 0.77 -3.74
CA SER A 258 -6.89 0.81 -4.52
C SER A 258 -5.73 1.47 -3.77
N GLY A 259 -4.51 0.99 -4.06
CA GLY A 259 -3.29 1.60 -3.55
C GLY A 259 -3.01 2.95 -4.21
N PHE A 260 -2.75 2.94 -5.52
CA PHE A 260 -2.62 4.12 -6.36
C PHE A 260 -3.83 4.24 -7.29
N HIS A 261 -4.50 5.39 -7.25
CA HIS A 261 -5.81 5.58 -7.87
C HIS A 261 -5.89 6.86 -8.69
N PHE A 262 -6.65 6.78 -9.77
CA PHE A 262 -7.05 7.91 -10.61
C PHE A 262 -8.50 7.70 -11.04
N GLU A 263 -9.31 8.76 -11.06
CA GLU A 263 -10.67 8.66 -11.58
C GLU A 263 -10.74 8.62 -13.09
N TYR A 264 -11.80 8.05 -13.64
CA TYR A 264 -11.97 7.92 -15.10
C TYR A 264 -12.10 9.28 -15.82
N GLY A 265 -12.86 10.20 -15.22
CA GLY A 265 -13.25 11.46 -15.84
C GLY A 265 -12.11 12.42 -16.16
N PRO A 266 -11.21 12.71 -15.19
CA PRO A 266 -10.17 13.73 -15.37
C PRO A 266 -9.12 13.40 -16.42
N THR A 267 -8.47 14.45 -16.93
CA THR A 267 -7.38 14.40 -17.90
C THR A 267 -6.06 14.18 -17.19
N LYS A 268 -5.28 13.22 -17.68
CA LYS A 268 -3.93 12.92 -17.20
C LYS A 268 -2.95 13.19 -18.32
N LYS A 269 -1.81 13.80 -17.99
CA LYS A 269 -0.74 14.08 -18.95
C LYS A 269 0.61 13.96 -18.28
N ASP A 270 1.54 13.26 -18.92
CA ASP A 270 2.92 13.14 -18.45
C ASP A 270 2.98 12.64 -16.99
N ILE A 271 2.44 11.44 -16.78
CA ILE A 271 2.37 10.78 -15.48
C ILE A 271 3.43 9.69 -15.42
N VAL A 272 4.34 9.76 -14.45
CA VAL A 272 5.45 8.81 -14.32
C VAL A 272 5.54 8.28 -12.89
N PHE A 273 5.52 6.96 -12.78
CA PHE A 273 5.82 6.20 -11.58
C PHE A 273 7.18 5.51 -11.74
N THR A 274 8.00 5.52 -10.70
CA THR A 274 9.31 4.87 -10.71
C THR A 274 9.59 4.22 -9.35
N ASP A 275 9.93 2.93 -9.37
CA ASP A 275 10.27 2.16 -8.17
C ASP A 275 9.15 2.12 -7.10
N CYS A 276 7.89 2.28 -7.50
CA CYS A 276 6.76 2.29 -6.57
C CYS A 276 6.30 0.87 -6.25
N ILE A 277 5.73 0.68 -5.05
CA ILE A 277 5.20 -0.61 -4.58
C ILE A 277 3.75 -0.45 -4.14
N SER A 278 2.88 -1.32 -4.62
CA SER A 278 1.49 -1.43 -4.20
C SER A 278 1.22 -2.82 -3.64
N ARG A 279 0.93 -2.92 -2.34
CA ARG A 279 0.86 -4.21 -1.62
C ARG A 279 -0.43 -4.37 -0.84
N ASN A 280 -1.06 -5.55 -0.93
CA ASN A 280 -2.18 -5.96 -0.08
C ASN A 280 -3.37 -4.98 -0.09
N ASN A 281 -3.61 -4.27 -1.19
CA ASN A 281 -4.71 -3.31 -1.27
C ASN A 281 -6.03 -4.01 -1.65
N GLY A 282 -7.16 -3.33 -1.42
CA GLY A 282 -8.48 -3.90 -1.59
C GLY A 282 -8.91 -4.77 -0.41
N GLN A 283 -8.72 -4.25 0.81
CA GLN A 283 -9.07 -4.96 2.05
C GLN A 283 -10.57 -5.15 2.26
N LYS A 284 -11.44 -4.42 1.55
CA LYS A 284 -12.89 -4.66 1.65
C LYS A 284 -13.34 -6.03 1.09
N PRO A 285 -14.44 -6.59 1.61
CA PRO A 285 -15.04 -7.82 1.08
C PRO A 285 -15.43 -7.67 -0.40
N PHE A 286 -15.33 -8.76 -1.17
CA PHE A 286 -15.84 -8.75 -2.53
C PHE A 286 -17.36 -8.54 -2.52
N PRO A 287 -17.90 -7.76 -3.46
CA PRO A 287 -19.33 -7.58 -3.60
C PRO A 287 -19.96 -8.86 -4.15
N ALA A 288 -21.25 -9.06 -3.88
CA ALA A 288 -22.02 -10.19 -4.41
C ALA A 288 -22.16 -10.14 -5.94
N THR A 289 -22.20 -8.93 -6.50
CA THR A 289 -22.25 -8.66 -7.94
C THR A 289 -21.14 -7.69 -8.31
N TYR A 290 -20.65 -7.78 -9.54
CA TYR A 290 -19.60 -6.91 -10.01
C TYR A 290 -19.82 -6.54 -11.48
N SER A 291 -19.85 -5.24 -11.75
CA SER A 291 -19.92 -4.70 -13.11
C SER A 291 -18.58 -4.05 -13.47
N LEU A 292 -18.08 -4.35 -14.66
CA LEU A 292 -16.90 -3.68 -15.20
C LEU A 292 -17.23 -2.20 -15.47
N GLY A 293 -16.53 -1.30 -14.79
CA GLY A 293 -16.79 0.14 -14.84
C GLY A 293 -17.84 0.63 -13.85
N GLY A 294 -18.38 -0.25 -13.00
CA GLY A 294 -19.10 0.16 -11.80
C GLY A 294 -18.14 0.62 -10.70
N GLU A 295 -18.64 1.46 -9.80
CA GLU A 295 -17.85 1.97 -8.67
C GLU A 295 -17.78 0.94 -7.53
N ASP A 296 -18.61 -0.12 -7.52
CA ASP A 296 -18.79 -1.08 -6.44
C ASP A 296 -17.50 -1.66 -5.81
N TYR A 297 -16.44 -1.84 -6.61
CA TYR A 297 -15.17 -2.42 -6.14
C TYR A 297 -14.00 -2.13 -7.09
N PHE A 298 -12.93 -1.50 -6.59
CA PHE A 298 -11.70 -1.34 -7.36
C PHE A 298 -10.65 -2.38 -6.98
N GLY A 299 -10.23 -2.40 -5.71
CA GLY A 299 -9.27 -3.37 -5.15
C GLY A 299 -7.98 -3.56 -5.96
N ALA A 300 -7.51 -2.50 -6.63
CA ALA A 300 -6.36 -2.57 -7.52
C ALA A 300 -5.07 -2.14 -6.82
N GLY A 301 -3.93 -2.68 -7.24
CA GLY A 301 -2.64 -2.12 -6.88
C GLY A 301 -2.47 -0.74 -7.51
N TYR A 302 -2.63 -0.70 -8.84
CA TYR A 302 -2.62 0.50 -9.67
C TYR A 302 -3.90 0.55 -10.49
N TYR A 303 -4.79 1.49 -10.17
CA TYR A 303 -5.96 1.81 -11.00
C TYR A 303 -5.66 3.05 -11.83
N ALA A 304 -5.48 2.88 -13.13
CA ALA A 304 -5.06 3.95 -14.05
C ALA A 304 -5.95 3.98 -15.29
N PRO A 305 -7.21 4.42 -15.16
CA PRO A 305 -8.13 4.58 -16.28
C PRO A 305 -7.75 5.77 -17.16
N ARG A 306 -7.90 5.64 -18.48
CA ARG A 306 -7.86 6.71 -19.49
C ARG A 306 -6.71 7.71 -19.33
N GLY A 307 -5.68 7.55 -20.15
CA GLY A 307 -4.60 8.52 -20.31
C GLY A 307 -3.23 7.88 -20.55
N PRO A 308 -2.22 8.72 -20.84
CA PRO A 308 -0.85 8.28 -20.95
C PRO A 308 -0.20 8.16 -19.57
N TYR A 309 0.32 6.99 -19.29
CA TYR A 309 1.03 6.67 -18.04
C TYR A 309 2.35 5.99 -18.37
N THR A 310 3.38 6.25 -17.57
CA THR A 310 4.65 5.51 -17.60
C THR A 310 4.91 4.90 -16.24
N PHE A 311 5.08 3.58 -16.18
CA PHE A 311 5.47 2.85 -14.99
C PHE A 311 6.84 2.21 -15.24
N ASN A 312 7.83 2.61 -14.45
CA ASN A 312 9.17 2.05 -14.51
C ASN A 312 9.44 1.29 -13.22
N ASN A 313 9.79 0.01 -13.33
CA ASN A 313 10.20 -0.81 -12.18
C ASN A 313 9.16 -0.81 -11.02
N CYS A 314 7.87 -0.83 -11.34
CA CYS A 314 6.80 -0.81 -10.35
C CYS A 314 6.35 -2.24 -9.98
N THR A 315 6.01 -2.46 -8.70
CA THR A 315 5.59 -3.77 -8.19
C THR A 315 4.19 -3.71 -7.60
N ALA A 316 3.30 -4.61 -8.04
CA ALA A 316 2.04 -4.91 -7.40
C ALA A 316 2.15 -6.27 -6.66
N GLU A 317 1.65 -6.38 -5.44
CA GLU A 317 1.80 -7.57 -4.62
C GLU A 317 0.55 -7.86 -3.78
N GLY A 318 -0.11 -9.00 -3.99
CA GLY A 318 -1.20 -9.46 -3.13
C GLY A 318 -2.45 -8.59 -3.13
N ASN A 319 -2.61 -7.73 -4.13
CA ASN A 319 -3.80 -6.89 -4.27
C ASN A 319 -5.03 -7.76 -4.57
N SER A 320 -6.20 -7.36 -4.07
CA SER A 320 -7.35 -8.25 -4.03
C SER A 320 -7.95 -8.56 -5.40
N ALA A 321 -8.14 -7.54 -6.25
CA ALA A 321 -8.79 -7.68 -7.54
C ALA A 321 -7.78 -7.56 -8.69
N TYR A 322 -6.94 -6.53 -8.69
CA TYR A 322 -6.05 -6.29 -9.80
C TYR A 322 -4.66 -5.88 -9.34
N GLY A 323 -3.62 -6.34 -10.02
CA GLY A 323 -2.29 -5.76 -9.86
C GLY A 323 -2.24 -4.38 -10.52
N PHE A 324 -2.38 -4.40 -11.83
CA PHE A 324 -2.46 -3.24 -12.72
C PHE A 324 -3.77 -3.28 -13.50
N PHE A 325 -4.58 -2.23 -13.39
CA PHE A 325 -5.84 -2.09 -14.09
C PHE A 325 -5.81 -0.86 -15.01
N PHE A 326 -5.79 -1.12 -16.31
CA PHE A 326 -5.88 -0.12 -17.37
C PHE A 326 -7.20 -0.26 -18.12
N SER A 327 -8.14 0.65 -17.86
CA SER A 327 -9.32 0.82 -18.70
C SER A 327 -9.09 1.96 -19.69
N TYR A 328 -9.38 1.74 -20.98
CA TYR A 328 -9.14 2.68 -22.07
C TYR A 328 -7.67 3.17 -22.14
N PRO A 329 -6.70 2.28 -22.30
CA PRO A 329 -5.30 2.68 -22.42
C PRO A 329 -5.09 3.60 -23.65
N ASP A 330 -4.38 4.71 -23.43
CA ASP A 330 -4.10 5.74 -24.43
C ASP A 330 -2.65 6.22 -24.28
N GLY A 331 -1.71 5.43 -24.79
CA GLY A 331 -0.28 5.70 -24.67
C GLY A 331 0.29 5.30 -23.30
N VAL A 332 -0.05 4.09 -22.84
CA VAL A 332 0.46 3.51 -21.58
C VAL A 332 1.78 2.78 -21.84
N TYR A 333 2.77 2.99 -20.98
CA TYR A 333 4.08 2.34 -21.06
C TYR A 333 4.42 1.71 -19.71
N LEU A 334 4.75 0.42 -19.73
CA LEU A 334 5.25 -0.33 -18.59
C LEU A 334 6.62 -0.91 -18.94
N ASP A 335 7.61 -0.62 -18.11
CA ASP A 335 8.97 -1.16 -18.20
C ASP A 335 9.32 -1.85 -16.88
N ASN A 336 9.73 -3.12 -16.95
CA ASN A 336 10.14 -3.93 -15.81
C ASN A 336 9.10 -3.97 -14.65
N CYS A 337 7.81 -3.98 -14.97
CA CYS A 337 6.74 -4.00 -13.96
C CYS A 337 6.34 -5.43 -13.59
N THR A 338 6.20 -5.71 -12.30
CA THR A 338 5.90 -7.05 -11.79
C THR A 338 4.64 -7.07 -10.95
N ASP A 339 3.78 -8.06 -11.16
CA ASP A 339 2.72 -8.43 -10.23
C ASP A 339 3.01 -9.77 -9.57
N LEU A 340 2.78 -9.85 -8.27
CA LEU A 340 2.98 -11.01 -7.41
C LEU A 340 1.66 -11.36 -6.70
N GLU A 341 1.16 -12.57 -6.89
CA GLU A 341 0.06 -13.13 -6.09
C GLU A 341 -1.24 -12.30 -6.05
N THR A 342 -1.63 -11.61 -7.13
CA THR A 342 -2.96 -10.96 -7.18
C THR A 342 -4.08 -11.95 -6.85
N GLY A 343 -5.03 -11.53 -5.99
CA GLY A 343 -6.10 -12.37 -5.46
C GLY A 343 -5.78 -13.08 -4.15
N ARG A 344 -4.58 -12.86 -3.57
CA ARG A 344 -4.15 -13.48 -2.31
C ARG A 344 -5.14 -13.23 -1.18
N GLY A 345 -5.44 -14.30 -0.43
CA GLY A 345 -6.37 -14.25 0.71
C GLY A 345 -7.85 -14.17 0.34
N LYS A 346 -8.21 -14.18 -0.94
CA LYS A 346 -9.60 -14.24 -1.43
C LYS A 346 -9.90 -15.63 -1.97
N THR A 347 -11.13 -16.13 -1.79
CA THR A 347 -11.50 -17.52 -2.13
C THR A 347 -12.69 -17.64 -3.08
N ASP A 348 -13.51 -16.60 -3.20
CA ASP A 348 -14.66 -16.59 -4.11
C ASP A 348 -14.39 -15.63 -5.28
N TYR A 349 -14.25 -16.16 -6.48
CA TYR A 349 -13.98 -15.38 -7.71
C TYR A 349 -15.18 -15.34 -8.66
N SER A 350 -16.39 -15.57 -8.15
CA SER A 350 -17.62 -15.56 -8.95
C SER A 350 -17.92 -14.16 -9.52
N ALA A 351 -17.94 -13.16 -8.65
CA ALA A 351 -18.17 -11.76 -9.01
C ALA A 351 -16.88 -11.11 -9.54
N VAL A 352 -15.93 -10.85 -8.63
CA VAL A 352 -14.62 -10.25 -8.94
C VAL A 352 -13.67 -11.35 -9.42
N LYS A 353 -12.93 -11.08 -10.50
CA LYS A 353 -12.06 -12.06 -11.16
C LYS A 353 -10.61 -11.57 -11.07
N PRO A 354 -9.86 -11.97 -10.03
CA PRO A 354 -8.53 -11.43 -9.80
C PRO A 354 -7.63 -11.56 -11.03
N THR A 355 -6.93 -10.48 -11.39
CA THR A 355 -6.09 -10.45 -12.57
C THR A 355 -4.87 -9.55 -12.37
N SER A 356 -3.67 -10.08 -12.58
CA SER A 356 -2.42 -9.32 -12.45
C SER A 356 -2.39 -8.09 -13.37
N PHE A 357 -2.53 -8.29 -14.68
CA PHE A 357 -2.60 -7.20 -15.66
C PHE A 357 -3.95 -7.24 -16.37
N PHE A 358 -4.84 -6.31 -16.00
CA PHE A 358 -6.19 -6.22 -16.53
C PHE A 358 -6.32 -5.02 -17.48
N ILE A 359 -6.42 -5.32 -18.77
CA ILE A 359 -6.42 -4.35 -19.86
C ILE A 359 -7.75 -4.48 -20.61
N VAL A 360 -8.57 -3.43 -20.60
CA VAL A 360 -9.90 -3.46 -21.23
C VAL A 360 -10.29 -2.11 -21.81
N GLN A 361 -11.17 -2.11 -22.80
CA GLN A 361 -11.73 -0.91 -23.39
C GLN A 361 -13.18 -1.17 -23.85
N SER A 362 -14.08 -0.18 -23.93
CA SER A 362 -15.45 -0.40 -24.44
C SER A 362 -15.71 0.18 -25.85
N LEU A 363 -14.80 0.99 -26.40
CA LEU A 363 -14.73 1.45 -27.80
C LEU A 363 -13.26 1.71 -28.18
N VAL A 364 -12.81 1.21 -29.33
CA VAL A 364 -11.41 1.24 -29.83
C VAL A 364 -10.75 2.63 -29.76
N THR A 365 -9.47 2.70 -29.35
CA THR A 365 -8.71 3.96 -29.21
C THR A 365 -8.13 4.46 -30.54
N ASN A 366 -7.74 5.73 -30.59
CA ASN A 366 -6.92 6.29 -31.68
C ASN A 366 -5.40 6.17 -31.40
N ALA A 367 -5.02 5.71 -30.22
CA ALA A 367 -3.62 5.57 -29.80
C ALA A 367 -2.93 4.40 -30.49
N ASN A 368 -1.75 4.63 -31.03
CA ASN A 368 -0.93 3.59 -31.66
C ASN A 368 0.56 3.84 -31.33
N PRO A 369 1.15 3.05 -30.41
CA PRO A 369 0.54 1.97 -29.63
C PRO A 369 -0.43 2.46 -28.56
N SER A 370 -1.41 1.64 -28.20
CA SER A 370 -2.33 1.93 -27.08
C SER A 370 -1.67 1.66 -25.73
N ILE A 371 -0.96 0.54 -25.65
CA ILE A 371 -0.17 0.11 -24.49
C ILE A 371 1.09 -0.62 -24.96
N VAL A 372 2.20 -0.35 -24.29
CA VAL A 372 3.48 -1.02 -24.44
C VAL A 372 3.87 -1.63 -23.09
N MET A 373 4.23 -2.91 -23.09
CA MET A 373 4.76 -3.62 -21.93
C MET A 373 6.08 -4.28 -22.32
N GLU A 374 7.17 -3.89 -21.66
CA GLU A 374 8.50 -4.49 -21.83
C GLU A 374 8.95 -5.09 -20.50
N ASP A 375 9.47 -6.32 -20.56
CA ASP A 375 10.09 -7.03 -19.42
C ASP A 375 9.17 -7.13 -18.18
N CYS A 376 7.86 -7.15 -18.40
CA CYS A 376 6.87 -7.24 -17.33
C CYS A 376 6.59 -8.69 -16.92
N ALA A 377 6.20 -8.92 -15.66
CA ALA A 377 5.97 -10.25 -15.13
C ALA A 377 4.70 -10.38 -14.27
N SER A 378 3.97 -11.48 -14.44
CA SER A 378 2.94 -11.95 -13.50
C SER A 378 3.41 -13.27 -12.89
N ILE A 379 3.49 -13.32 -11.56
CA ILE A 379 4.00 -14.47 -10.82
C ILE A 379 2.96 -14.90 -9.78
N ASP A 380 2.57 -16.18 -9.86
CA ASP A 380 1.70 -16.83 -8.88
C ASP A 380 0.35 -16.13 -8.66
N SER A 381 -0.17 -15.44 -9.68
CA SER A 381 -1.52 -14.88 -9.64
C SER A 381 -2.54 -15.96 -9.27
N HIS A 382 -3.37 -15.73 -8.27
CA HIS A 382 -4.44 -16.68 -7.90
C HIS A 382 -5.55 -16.72 -8.94
N GLY A 383 -5.71 -15.64 -9.72
CA GLY A 383 -6.61 -15.59 -10.87
C GLY A 383 -5.83 -15.59 -12.19
N ARG A 384 -6.11 -14.63 -13.07
CA ARG A 384 -5.43 -14.51 -14.37
C ARG A 384 -4.09 -13.79 -14.23
N GLY A 385 -3.11 -14.17 -15.04
CA GLY A 385 -1.87 -13.41 -15.18
C GLY A 385 -1.97 -12.27 -16.19
N LEU A 386 -2.81 -12.43 -17.22
CA LEU A 386 -3.06 -11.40 -18.22
C LEU A 386 -4.51 -11.46 -18.72
N TYR A 387 -5.15 -10.31 -18.80
CA TYR A 387 -6.44 -10.15 -19.47
C TYR A 387 -6.36 -8.93 -20.39
N ALA A 388 -6.64 -9.12 -21.68
CA ALA A 388 -6.60 -8.05 -22.67
C ALA A 388 -7.76 -8.20 -23.66
N THR A 389 -8.73 -7.30 -23.65
CA THR A 389 -9.86 -7.37 -24.58
C THR A 389 -10.35 -5.99 -25.01
N LEU A 390 -10.97 -5.94 -26.19
CA LEU A 390 -11.50 -4.74 -26.84
C LEU A 390 -10.44 -3.67 -27.12
N VAL A 391 -9.18 -4.09 -27.28
CA VAL A 391 -8.03 -3.20 -27.47
C VAL A 391 -7.32 -3.46 -28.79
N ASP A 392 -6.62 -2.45 -29.30
CA ASP A 392 -5.82 -2.52 -30.51
C ASP A 392 -4.41 -1.96 -30.29
N TYR A 393 -3.49 -2.27 -31.20
CA TYR A 393 -2.10 -1.79 -31.17
C TYR A 393 -1.34 -2.09 -29.86
N VAL A 394 -1.69 -3.19 -29.19
CA VAL A 394 -1.00 -3.68 -27.98
C VAL A 394 0.38 -4.20 -28.38
N GLN A 395 1.44 -3.71 -27.72
CA GLN A 395 2.81 -4.19 -27.89
C GLN A 395 3.31 -4.79 -26.57
N ILE A 396 3.47 -6.10 -26.52
CA ILE A 396 4.02 -6.81 -25.36
C ILE A 396 5.29 -7.51 -25.79
N LYS A 397 6.38 -7.26 -25.08
CA LYS A 397 7.71 -7.82 -25.33
C LYS A 397 8.25 -8.45 -24.05
N ASN A 398 8.70 -9.71 -24.15
CA ASN A 398 9.27 -10.47 -23.04
C ASN A 398 8.38 -10.50 -21.78
N PHE A 399 7.07 -10.70 -21.93
CA PHE A 399 6.17 -10.84 -20.78
C PHE A 399 6.29 -12.23 -20.16
N THR A 400 6.65 -12.30 -18.88
CA THR A 400 6.75 -13.56 -18.15
C THR A 400 5.46 -13.82 -17.36
N MET A 401 4.84 -14.99 -17.56
CA MET A 401 3.68 -15.41 -16.77
C MET A 401 3.97 -16.75 -16.11
N THR A 402 4.04 -16.78 -14.79
CA THR A 402 4.38 -17.98 -14.02
C THR A 402 3.22 -18.39 -13.14
N ASN A 403 2.79 -19.64 -13.30
CA ASN A 403 1.82 -20.32 -12.44
C ASN A 403 0.52 -19.53 -12.15
N PRO A 404 -0.19 -19.03 -13.18
CA PRO A 404 -1.51 -18.43 -12.94
C PRO A 404 -2.51 -19.50 -12.51
N GLY A 405 -3.28 -19.23 -11.44
CA GLY A 405 -4.37 -20.09 -10.96
C GLY A 405 -5.50 -20.21 -12.00
N GLY A 406 -5.72 -19.14 -12.75
CA GLY A 406 -6.68 -19.01 -13.82
C GLY A 406 -8.12 -18.76 -13.33
N ILE A 407 -8.91 -18.11 -14.18
CA ILE A 407 -10.35 -17.93 -13.95
C ILE A 407 -11.08 -18.75 -15.00
N ASN A 408 -11.97 -19.64 -14.52
CA ASN A 408 -12.61 -20.67 -15.36
C ASN A 408 -11.59 -21.53 -16.13
N GLY A 409 -10.45 -21.81 -15.48
CA GLY A 409 -9.35 -22.58 -16.05
C GLY A 409 -8.48 -21.83 -17.06
N VAL A 410 -8.66 -20.52 -17.27
CA VAL A 410 -7.88 -19.73 -18.22
C VAL A 410 -6.87 -18.84 -17.50
N GLY A 411 -5.58 -19.03 -17.76
CA GLY A 411 -4.47 -18.27 -17.16
C GLY A 411 -4.30 -16.88 -17.77
N ALA A 412 -4.22 -16.80 -19.10
CA ALA A 412 -4.29 -15.55 -19.86
C ALA A 412 -5.46 -15.58 -20.84
N LEU A 413 -6.27 -14.51 -20.85
CA LEU A 413 -7.40 -14.34 -21.76
C LEU A 413 -7.22 -13.09 -22.62
N ILE A 414 -6.96 -13.31 -23.91
CA ILE A 414 -6.76 -12.27 -24.91
C ILE A 414 -7.96 -12.32 -25.87
N GLY A 415 -8.82 -11.31 -25.80
CA GLY A 415 -10.14 -11.29 -26.42
C GLY A 415 -11.18 -12.07 -25.58
N ASP A 416 -12.18 -11.37 -25.05
CA ASP A 416 -13.27 -11.96 -24.27
C ASP A 416 -14.60 -11.91 -25.06
N PRO A 417 -15.15 -13.07 -25.49
CA PRO A 417 -16.47 -13.15 -26.12
C PRO A 417 -17.60 -12.53 -25.31
N ALA A 418 -17.51 -12.55 -23.98
CA ALA A 418 -18.57 -12.05 -23.11
C ALA A 418 -18.76 -10.54 -23.20
N LEU A 419 -17.73 -9.79 -23.58
CA LEU A 419 -17.78 -8.33 -23.70
C LEU A 419 -17.90 -7.83 -25.15
N GLY A 420 -17.92 -8.74 -26.12
CA GLY A 420 -17.75 -8.41 -27.54
C GLY A 420 -16.27 -8.41 -27.90
N VAL A 421 -15.87 -9.16 -28.92
CA VAL A 421 -14.44 -9.43 -29.19
C VAL A 421 -13.80 -8.45 -30.16
N GLY A 422 -12.79 -7.73 -29.69
CA GLY A 422 -11.79 -7.04 -30.48
C GLY A 422 -10.41 -7.19 -29.82
N PHE A 423 -9.43 -7.76 -30.52
CA PHE A 423 -8.01 -7.67 -30.16
C PHE A 423 -7.24 -7.58 -31.48
N VAL A 424 -6.77 -6.38 -31.83
CA VAL A 424 -6.47 -6.08 -33.24
C VAL A 424 -5.08 -5.45 -33.40
N SER A 425 -4.40 -5.75 -34.50
CA SER A 425 -3.16 -5.07 -34.90
C SER A 425 -2.08 -5.07 -33.82
N SER A 426 -1.94 -6.18 -33.10
CA SER A 426 -1.14 -6.26 -31.87
C SER A 426 -0.01 -7.28 -31.99
N ASN A 427 1.08 -7.06 -31.24
CA ASN A 427 2.20 -7.99 -31.14
C ASN A 427 2.39 -8.39 -29.68
N VAL A 428 2.38 -9.69 -29.40
CA VAL A 428 2.48 -10.22 -28.03
C VAL A 428 3.54 -11.31 -27.96
N ASP A 429 4.61 -11.03 -27.22
CA ASP A 429 5.66 -11.98 -26.89
C ASP A 429 5.51 -12.43 -25.43
N ILE A 430 5.07 -13.68 -25.23
CA ILE A 430 4.68 -14.22 -23.93
C ILE A 430 5.44 -15.51 -23.58
N HIS A 431 6.09 -15.49 -22.42
CA HIS A 431 6.79 -16.63 -21.82
C HIS A 431 5.97 -17.16 -20.65
N ALA A 432 5.08 -18.13 -20.93
CA ALA A 432 4.17 -18.66 -19.93
C ALA A 432 4.61 -20.03 -19.40
N SER A 433 4.51 -20.23 -18.08
CA SER A 433 4.75 -21.51 -17.43
C SER A 433 3.71 -21.83 -16.36
N GLY A 434 3.49 -23.11 -16.10
CA GLY A 434 2.61 -23.59 -15.03
C GLY A 434 1.53 -24.56 -15.51
N ASN A 435 0.86 -25.18 -14.54
CA ASN A 435 -0.11 -26.25 -14.76
C ASN A 435 -1.45 -26.04 -14.02
N SER A 436 -1.59 -24.95 -13.26
CA SER A 436 -2.77 -24.68 -12.43
C SER A 436 -4.00 -24.35 -13.30
N ALA A 437 -3.85 -23.48 -14.29
CA ALA A 437 -4.87 -23.22 -15.31
C ALA A 437 -4.91 -24.34 -16.37
N SER A 438 -6.10 -24.85 -16.70
CA SER A 438 -6.28 -25.90 -17.73
C SER A 438 -6.00 -25.40 -19.16
N LYS A 439 -6.05 -24.08 -19.39
CA LYS A 439 -5.60 -23.38 -20.59
C LYS A 439 -4.70 -22.24 -20.17
N LEU A 440 -3.41 -22.35 -20.43
CA LEU A 440 -2.44 -21.37 -19.97
C LEU A 440 -2.58 -20.04 -20.71
N VAL A 441 -2.66 -20.07 -22.04
CA VAL A 441 -2.91 -18.89 -22.89
C VAL A 441 -4.10 -19.17 -23.82
N THR A 442 -5.10 -18.29 -23.80
CA THR A 442 -6.24 -18.33 -24.72
C THR A 442 -6.34 -17.01 -25.48
N VAL A 443 -6.26 -17.09 -26.80
CA VAL A 443 -6.50 -15.99 -27.74
C VAL A 443 -7.82 -16.23 -28.45
N ASN A 444 -8.75 -15.30 -28.37
CA ASN A 444 -10.09 -15.44 -28.94
C ASN A 444 -10.43 -14.29 -29.88
N SER A 445 -10.79 -14.64 -31.12
CA SER A 445 -11.29 -13.71 -32.14
C SER A 445 -10.38 -12.49 -32.36
N ALA A 446 -9.07 -12.69 -32.21
CA ALA A 446 -8.05 -11.69 -32.49
C ALA A 446 -7.89 -11.49 -34.00
N SER A 447 -7.47 -10.30 -34.43
CA SER A 447 -7.25 -9.97 -35.84
C SER A 447 -5.93 -9.25 -36.10
N ASN A 448 -5.28 -9.52 -37.23
CA ASN A 448 -4.04 -8.86 -37.65
C ASN A 448 -2.96 -8.84 -36.55
N SER A 449 -2.85 -9.92 -35.79
CA SER A 449 -2.04 -9.95 -34.57
C SER A 449 -1.05 -11.10 -34.57
N LYS A 450 0.11 -10.87 -33.95
CA LYS A 450 1.22 -11.83 -33.89
C LYS A 450 1.50 -12.22 -32.45
N PHE A 451 1.72 -13.52 -32.24
CA PHE A 451 2.06 -14.12 -30.95
C PHE A 451 3.37 -14.89 -31.06
N THR A 452 4.32 -14.59 -30.17
CA THR A 452 5.62 -15.26 -30.02
C THR A 452 5.88 -15.61 -28.55
N GLY A 453 7.03 -16.23 -28.28
CA GLY A 453 7.50 -16.49 -26.92
C GLY A 453 7.74 -17.97 -26.65
N SER A 454 7.42 -18.43 -25.44
CA SER A 454 7.64 -19.83 -25.03
C SER A 454 6.60 -20.33 -24.04
N ILE A 455 6.36 -21.63 -24.05
CA ILE A 455 5.41 -22.29 -23.15
C ILE A 455 6.11 -23.42 -22.40
N VAL A 456 5.90 -23.51 -21.08
CA VAL A 456 6.33 -24.65 -20.25
C VAL A 456 5.13 -25.18 -19.50
N SER A 457 4.53 -26.26 -19.97
CA SER A 457 3.29 -26.79 -19.40
C SER A 457 3.01 -28.23 -19.82
N ASP A 458 2.38 -28.97 -18.91
CA ASP A 458 1.89 -30.33 -19.11
C ASP A 458 0.38 -30.39 -19.35
N VAL A 459 -0.30 -29.24 -19.41
CA VAL A 459 -1.72 -29.18 -19.72
C VAL A 459 -1.99 -29.54 -21.18
N ALA A 460 -3.15 -30.13 -21.44
CA ALA A 460 -3.49 -30.67 -22.76
C ALA A 460 -3.64 -29.58 -23.85
N THR A 461 -4.03 -28.37 -23.45
CA THR A 461 -4.27 -27.24 -24.37
C THR A 461 -3.58 -25.97 -23.86
N PRO A 462 -2.24 -25.92 -23.87
CA PRO A 462 -1.52 -24.86 -23.17
C PRO A 462 -1.61 -23.52 -23.92
N PHE A 463 -1.72 -23.54 -25.25
CA PHE A 463 -1.96 -22.36 -26.07
C PHE A 463 -3.14 -22.63 -27.00
N THR A 464 -4.20 -21.82 -26.88
CA THR A 464 -5.41 -21.94 -27.67
C THR A 464 -5.67 -20.68 -28.49
N VAL A 465 -5.95 -20.83 -29.78
CA VAL A 465 -6.51 -19.78 -30.64
C VAL A 465 -7.94 -20.18 -31.03
N ALA A 466 -8.92 -19.34 -30.74
CA ALA A 466 -10.33 -19.71 -30.88
C ALA A 466 -11.22 -18.60 -31.47
N GLY A 467 -12.40 -18.99 -31.93
CA GLY A 467 -13.50 -18.08 -32.28
C GLY A 467 -13.53 -17.65 -33.75
N GLY A 468 -14.75 -17.56 -34.29
CA GLY A 468 -15.00 -17.31 -35.71
C GLY A 468 -14.62 -15.92 -36.20
N GLY A 469 -14.42 -14.97 -35.28
CA GLY A 469 -13.89 -13.62 -35.57
C GLY A 469 -12.37 -13.59 -35.74
N THR A 470 -11.67 -14.71 -35.55
CA THR A 470 -10.22 -14.77 -35.74
C THR A 470 -9.86 -14.55 -37.21
N ASN A 471 -8.92 -13.65 -37.49
CA ASN A 471 -8.49 -13.37 -38.85
C ASN A 471 -7.05 -12.85 -38.94
N ASN A 472 -6.21 -13.40 -39.82
CA ASN A 472 -4.82 -12.98 -39.98
C ASN A 472 -4.04 -12.98 -38.65
N VAL A 473 -4.15 -14.08 -37.91
CA VAL A 473 -3.37 -14.31 -36.67
C VAL A 473 -2.15 -15.16 -36.99
N VAL A 474 -0.99 -14.74 -36.52
CA VAL A 474 0.26 -15.50 -36.67
C VAL A 474 0.75 -15.94 -35.29
N VAL A 475 0.94 -17.25 -35.11
CA VAL A 475 1.64 -17.81 -33.95
C VAL A 475 2.99 -18.32 -34.45
N GLU A 476 4.07 -17.70 -34.01
CA GLU A 476 5.41 -17.95 -34.56
C GLU A 476 6.44 -18.31 -33.49
N GLY A 477 7.21 -19.37 -33.75
CA GLY A 477 8.43 -19.70 -33.02
C GLY A 477 8.22 -20.22 -31.60
N ILE A 478 6.97 -20.41 -31.15
CA ILE A 478 6.68 -20.88 -29.80
C ILE A 478 7.15 -22.33 -29.64
N LYS A 479 8.11 -22.52 -28.74
CA LYS A 479 8.54 -23.84 -28.27
C LYS A 479 7.78 -24.18 -26.99
N THR A 480 7.04 -25.29 -27.04
CA THR A 480 6.27 -25.80 -25.91
C THR A 480 7.04 -26.94 -25.24
N VAL A 481 7.56 -26.72 -24.04
CA VAL A 481 8.20 -27.77 -23.24
C VAL A 481 7.13 -28.53 -22.48
N SER A 482 6.99 -29.84 -22.76
CA SER A 482 5.94 -30.68 -22.17
C SER A 482 6.35 -32.16 -22.05
N ASN A 483 5.97 -32.78 -20.94
CA ASN A 483 6.06 -34.21 -20.67
C ASN A 483 4.87 -34.99 -21.23
N THR A 484 3.73 -34.34 -21.45
CA THR A 484 2.46 -35.00 -21.81
C THR A 484 2.12 -34.84 -23.28
N LEU A 485 2.46 -33.71 -23.90
CA LEU A 485 2.10 -33.44 -25.28
C LEU A 485 2.98 -34.23 -26.29
N PRO A 486 2.45 -34.58 -27.47
CA PRO A 486 3.22 -35.27 -28.51
C PRO A 486 4.37 -34.40 -29.04
N VAL A 487 5.60 -34.89 -28.92
CA VAL A 487 6.81 -34.22 -29.45
C VAL A 487 6.68 -34.01 -30.96
N GLY A 488 7.06 -32.83 -31.43
CA GLY A 488 6.97 -32.45 -32.85
C GLY A 488 5.58 -31.98 -33.31
N SER A 489 4.54 -32.11 -32.49
CA SER A 489 3.28 -31.37 -32.71
C SER A 489 3.51 -29.88 -32.47
N THR A 490 2.60 -29.02 -32.93
CA THR A 490 2.76 -27.56 -32.76
C THR A 490 2.60 -27.11 -31.31
N GLY A 491 1.87 -27.86 -30.48
CA GLY A 491 1.47 -27.45 -29.12
C GLY A 491 0.36 -26.38 -29.10
N ILE A 492 -0.12 -25.96 -30.27
CA ILE A 492 -1.14 -24.92 -30.44
C ILE A 492 -2.47 -25.57 -30.80
N THR A 493 -3.52 -25.26 -30.05
CA THR A 493 -4.89 -25.74 -30.32
C THR A 493 -5.68 -24.65 -31.04
N THR A 494 -6.34 -25.00 -32.15
CA THR A 494 -7.27 -24.11 -32.86
C THR A 494 -8.71 -24.59 -32.71
N SER A 495 -9.65 -23.71 -32.35
CA SER A 495 -11.05 -24.09 -32.14
C SER A 495 -12.04 -23.08 -32.70
N GLY A 496 -12.89 -23.51 -33.64
CA GLY A 496 -13.93 -22.65 -34.22
C GLY A 496 -13.37 -21.45 -35.00
N VAL A 497 -12.19 -21.61 -35.61
CA VAL A 497 -11.54 -20.59 -36.45
C VAL A 497 -11.79 -20.88 -37.93
N ASN A 498 -11.88 -19.84 -38.77
CA ASN A 498 -12.02 -20.01 -40.22
C ASN A 498 -10.74 -20.55 -40.86
N SER A 499 -10.89 -21.27 -41.98
CA SER A 499 -9.73 -21.77 -42.74
C SER A 499 -8.84 -20.61 -43.20
N GLY A 500 -7.53 -20.73 -42.98
CA GLY A 500 -6.54 -19.70 -43.33
C GLY A 500 -6.48 -18.50 -42.37
N ALA A 501 -7.35 -18.45 -41.35
CA ALA A 501 -7.35 -17.34 -40.38
C ALA A 501 -6.14 -17.34 -39.44
N VAL A 502 -5.55 -18.52 -39.18
CA VAL A 502 -4.41 -18.69 -38.28
C VAL A 502 -3.25 -19.33 -39.05
N SER A 503 -2.07 -18.70 -38.99
CA SER A 503 -0.81 -19.25 -39.48
C SER A 503 0.06 -19.66 -38.30
N ILE A 504 0.35 -20.95 -38.16
CA ILE A 504 1.26 -21.48 -37.14
C ILE A 504 2.59 -21.78 -37.80
N VAL A 505 3.65 -21.06 -37.40
CA VAL A 505 4.95 -21.05 -38.08
C VAL A 505 6.05 -21.41 -37.09
N ASN A 506 6.83 -22.45 -37.40
CA ASN A 506 7.99 -22.86 -36.59
C ASN A 506 7.68 -23.15 -35.10
N CYS A 507 6.44 -23.52 -34.76
CA CYS A 507 6.07 -23.95 -33.41
C CYS A 507 6.25 -25.46 -33.25
N ALA A 508 6.77 -25.89 -32.09
CA ALA A 508 6.97 -27.31 -31.81
C ALA A 508 6.93 -27.62 -30.31
N VAL A 509 6.38 -28.79 -29.98
CA VAL A 509 6.51 -29.41 -28.67
C VAL A 509 7.85 -30.12 -28.56
N VAL A 510 8.56 -29.88 -27.46
CA VAL A 510 9.85 -30.47 -27.13
C VAL A 510 9.82 -31.05 -25.71
N ARG A 511 10.73 -31.99 -25.43
CA ARG A 511 10.88 -32.54 -24.07
C ARG A 511 11.72 -31.61 -23.20
N PRO A 512 11.55 -31.65 -21.87
CA PRO A 512 12.52 -31.02 -20.97
C PRO A 512 13.94 -31.53 -21.28
N GLY A 513 14.90 -30.61 -21.44
CA GLY A 513 16.31 -30.92 -21.67
C GLY A 513 16.74 -31.24 -23.11
N SER A 514 15.86 -31.23 -24.12
CA SER A 514 16.24 -31.60 -25.50
C SER A 514 17.01 -30.53 -26.30
N THR A 515 17.15 -29.30 -25.79
CA THR A 515 18.05 -28.21 -26.26
C THR A 515 18.08 -27.12 -25.17
N PRO A 516 19.15 -26.32 -25.00
CA PRO A 516 19.07 -25.12 -24.17
C PRO A 516 18.13 -24.13 -24.86
N LEU A 517 16.90 -24.05 -24.37
CA LEU A 517 16.00 -22.92 -24.62
C LEU A 517 16.54 -21.74 -23.80
N PRO A 518 16.36 -20.46 -24.21
CA PRO A 518 16.50 -19.36 -23.26
C PRO A 518 15.73 -19.77 -22.00
N THR A 519 16.47 -19.90 -20.90
CA THR A 519 15.86 -20.09 -19.61
C THR A 519 14.94 -18.89 -19.46
N PRO A 520 13.63 -19.05 -19.15
CA PRO A 520 12.88 -17.91 -18.65
C PRO A 520 13.71 -17.41 -17.48
N THR A 521 14.36 -16.27 -17.65
CA THR A 521 14.85 -15.53 -16.50
C THR A 521 13.60 -15.27 -15.72
N THR A 522 13.36 -16.07 -14.68
CA THR A 522 12.62 -15.58 -13.54
C THR A 522 13.21 -14.19 -13.31
N PRO A 523 12.39 -13.12 -13.24
CA PRO A 523 12.85 -11.93 -12.58
C PRO A 523 13.15 -12.40 -11.15
N THR A 524 14.38 -12.86 -10.94
CA THR A 524 15.04 -12.62 -9.67
C THR A 524 14.92 -11.11 -9.57
N PRO A 525 14.38 -10.53 -8.48
CA PRO A 525 14.36 -9.09 -8.34
C PRO A 525 15.79 -8.63 -8.60
N VAL A 526 16.03 -8.03 -9.77
CA VAL A 526 17.30 -7.47 -10.15
C VAL A 526 17.29 -6.14 -9.41
N PRO A 527 18.16 -5.92 -8.42
CA PRO A 527 18.49 -4.57 -8.04
C PRO A 527 19.03 -3.92 -9.32
N THR A 528 18.32 -2.93 -9.83
CA THR A 528 18.69 -2.15 -11.01
C THR A 528 20.17 -1.78 -10.92
N THR A 529 21.01 -2.44 -11.71
CA THR A 529 22.39 -1.95 -11.87
C THR A 529 22.35 -1.00 -13.06
N PRO A 530 22.66 0.30 -12.87
CA PRO A 530 22.81 1.26 -13.95
C PRO A 530 23.88 0.78 -14.95
N ALA A 531 23.95 1.44 -16.11
CA ALA A 531 25.07 1.26 -17.04
C ALA A 531 26.41 1.29 -16.28
N PRO A 532 27.37 0.39 -16.59
CA PRO A 532 28.59 0.23 -15.82
C PRO A 532 29.32 1.57 -15.66
N SER A 533 29.32 2.10 -14.44
CA SER A 533 29.91 3.39 -14.08
C SER A 533 31.44 3.32 -14.08
N GLY A 534 32.00 2.10 -14.05
CA GLY A 534 33.42 1.86 -13.89
C GLY A 534 33.95 2.29 -12.52
N LYS A 535 33.08 2.38 -11.52
CA LYS A 535 33.38 2.89 -10.18
C LYS A 535 32.80 1.97 -9.08
N PRO A 536 33.45 1.91 -7.90
CA PRO A 536 32.83 1.30 -6.73
C PRO A 536 31.58 2.08 -6.29
N ASP A 537 30.73 1.43 -5.50
CA ASP A 537 29.53 2.01 -4.85
C ASP A 537 29.37 1.42 -3.45
N LEU A 538 29.77 2.13 -2.41
CA LEU A 538 29.85 1.65 -1.04
C LEU A 538 28.58 1.98 -0.28
N VAL A 539 27.81 0.94 0.01
CA VAL A 539 26.64 1.03 0.88
C VAL A 539 26.92 0.42 2.24
N VAL A 540 26.35 1.00 3.28
CA VAL A 540 26.26 0.34 4.59
C VAL A 540 25.06 -0.60 4.56
N THR A 541 25.31 -1.90 4.74
CA THR A 541 24.28 -2.96 4.68
C THR A 541 23.80 -3.42 6.03
N ASP A 542 24.65 -3.33 7.06
CA ASP A 542 24.28 -3.64 8.45
C ASP A 542 25.08 -2.78 9.43
N ILE A 543 24.46 -2.52 10.59
CA ILE A 543 25.04 -1.84 11.74
C ILE A 543 24.87 -2.78 12.92
N SER A 544 25.92 -3.09 13.65
CA SER A 544 25.84 -3.93 14.85
C SER A 544 26.70 -3.38 15.97
N TRP A 545 26.49 -3.85 17.17
CA TRP A 545 27.20 -3.39 18.35
C TRP A 545 27.32 -4.49 19.41
N GLU A 546 28.29 -4.33 20.30
CA GLU A 546 28.50 -5.18 21.46
C GLU A 546 28.72 -4.32 22.71
N PRO A 547 28.00 -4.54 23.82
CA PRO A 547 26.99 -5.58 24.05
C PRO A 547 25.69 -5.36 23.28
N ALA A 548 25.04 -6.43 22.82
CA ALA A 548 23.78 -6.37 22.05
C ALA A 548 22.66 -5.61 22.78
N ASN A 549 22.62 -5.73 24.12
CA ASN A 549 21.71 -5.02 25.01
C ASN A 549 22.53 -4.11 25.94
N PRO A 550 22.94 -2.92 25.48
CA PRO A 550 23.72 -2.01 26.30
C PRO A 550 22.89 -1.46 27.47
N VAL A 551 23.55 -1.29 28.61
CA VAL A 551 22.99 -0.57 29.76
C VAL A 551 23.64 0.79 29.89
N THR A 552 22.93 1.75 30.48
CA THR A 552 23.44 3.13 30.64
C THR A 552 24.82 3.14 31.30
N GLY A 553 25.75 3.86 30.67
CA GLY A 553 27.12 4.02 31.09
C GLY A 553 28.09 2.96 30.59
N ALA A 554 27.61 1.86 29.98
CA ALA A 554 28.46 0.80 29.45
C ALA A 554 29.18 1.25 28.15
N PRO A 555 30.44 0.82 27.92
CA PRO A 555 31.09 1.00 26.64
C PRO A 555 30.47 0.07 25.58
N VAL A 556 30.17 0.62 24.42
CA VAL A 556 29.55 -0.07 23.29
C VAL A 556 30.50 -0.01 22.10
N THR A 557 30.89 -1.19 21.62
CA THR A 557 31.75 -1.35 20.44
C THR A 557 30.88 -1.45 19.21
N LEU A 558 31.01 -0.51 18.28
CA LEU A 558 30.22 -0.49 17.04
C LEU A 558 30.91 -1.21 15.89
N LYS A 559 30.10 -1.77 14.99
CA LYS A 559 30.50 -2.43 13.77
C LYS A 559 29.58 -2.03 12.62
N ALA A 560 30.14 -1.91 11.43
CA ALA A 560 29.39 -1.65 10.20
C ALA A 560 29.81 -2.65 9.13
N THR A 561 28.83 -3.24 8.44
CA THR A 561 29.08 -4.05 7.24
C THR A 561 28.92 -3.17 6.01
N ILE A 562 30.03 -2.91 5.34
CA ILE A 562 30.06 -2.13 4.10
C ILE A 562 30.13 -3.09 2.92
N LYS A 563 29.35 -2.84 1.88
CA LYS A 563 29.33 -3.61 0.64
C LYS A 563 29.64 -2.70 -0.53
N ASN A 564 30.52 -3.13 -1.41
CA ASN A 564 30.67 -2.50 -2.71
C ASN A 564 29.59 -3.09 -3.65
N GLN A 565 28.52 -2.37 -3.91
CA GLN A 565 27.48 -2.76 -4.86
C GLN A 565 27.73 -2.23 -6.28
N GLY A 566 28.82 -1.48 -6.47
CA GLY A 566 29.25 -0.92 -7.75
C GLY A 566 29.94 -1.97 -8.60
N ASP A 567 30.31 -1.58 -9.81
CA ASP A 567 30.83 -2.47 -10.85
C ASP A 567 32.37 -2.49 -10.93
N ALA A 568 33.07 -1.63 -10.19
CA ALA A 568 34.53 -1.64 -10.05
C ALA A 568 34.98 -1.85 -8.60
N ALA A 569 36.17 -2.42 -8.41
CA ALA A 569 36.74 -2.64 -7.09
C ALA A 569 37.22 -1.33 -6.45
N THR A 570 37.14 -1.20 -5.13
CA THR A 570 37.69 -0.03 -4.44
C THR A 570 39.22 0.04 -4.54
N PRO A 571 39.84 1.22 -4.54
CA PRO A 571 41.30 1.35 -4.64
C PRO A 571 42.03 0.68 -3.47
N ALA A 572 42.94 -0.26 -3.77
CA ALA A 572 43.80 -0.84 -2.75
C ALA A 572 44.74 0.23 -2.14
N GLY A 573 44.86 0.26 -0.81
CA GLY A 573 45.69 1.21 -0.08
C GLY A 573 44.94 2.46 0.42
N THR A 574 43.71 2.72 -0.07
CA THR A 574 42.86 3.81 0.43
C THR A 574 42.03 3.34 1.63
N LYS A 575 41.93 4.18 2.66
CA LYS A 575 41.11 3.90 3.85
C LYS A 575 39.63 3.95 3.50
N HIS A 576 38.89 2.91 3.87
CA HIS A 576 37.43 2.89 3.83
C HIS A 576 36.92 3.46 5.16
N GLY A 577 36.96 4.78 5.29
CA GLY A 577 36.57 5.45 6.53
C GLY A 577 35.10 5.21 6.84
N VAL A 578 34.80 4.75 8.05
CA VAL A 578 33.43 4.58 8.53
C VAL A 578 33.26 5.44 9.75
N LEU A 579 32.30 6.37 9.72
CA LEU A 579 31.96 7.24 10.84
C LEU A 579 30.61 6.83 11.42
N PHE A 580 30.57 6.66 12.73
CA PHE A 580 29.38 6.41 13.53
C PHE A 580 29.04 7.69 14.33
N THR A 581 27.84 8.21 14.16
CA THR A 581 27.29 9.34 14.92
C THR A 581 25.97 8.95 15.58
N PHE A 582 25.61 9.65 16.64
CA PHE A 582 24.38 9.43 17.40
C PHE A 582 23.57 10.72 17.42
N ASP A 583 22.25 10.58 17.46
CA ASP A 583 21.26 11.65 17.61
C ASP A 583 21.40 12.42 18.94
N ASP A 584 21.83 11.74 20.00
CA ASP A 584 22.06 12.34 21.32
C ASP A 584 23.33 13.20 21.43
N GLY A 585 24.17 13.22 20.39
CA GLY A 585 25.47 13.91 20.39
C GLY A 585 26.50 13.35 21.39
N ALA A 586 26.21 12.25 22.09
CA ALA A 586 27.06 11.71 23.16
C ALA A 586 28.39 11.13 22.64
N ALA A 587 28.50 10.87 21.33
CA ALA A 587 29.75 10.51 20.67
C ALA A 587 30.62 11.72 20.24
N GLY A 588 30.23 12.96 20.55
CA GLY A 588 30.88 14.16 20.03
C GLY A 588 30.83 14.19 18.50
N SER A 589 31.96 14.45 17.84
CA SER A 589 32.03 14.39 16.36
C SER A 589 32.05 12.96 15.78
N GLY A 590 31.98 11.93 16.62
CA GLY A 590 31.76 10.54 16.22
C GLY A 590 32.82 9.53 16.71
N VAL A 591 32.48 8.25 16.53
CA VAL A 591 33.37 7.09 16.65
C VAL A 591 33.64 6.58 15.24
N TRP A 592 34.83 6.11 14.90
CA TRP A 592 35.16 5.72 13.53
C TRP A 592 35.96 4.41 13.41
N SER A 593 35.97 3.86 12.19
CA SER A 593 36.90 2.84 11.72
C SER A 593 37.70 3.37 10.55
N ASP A 594 39.03 3.37 10.66
CA ASP A 594 39.90 3.99 9.64
C ASP A 594 41.15 3.16 9.26
N THR A 595 41.21 1.89 9.65
CA THR A 595 42.38 1.03 9.40
C THR A 595 42.23 0.08 8.21
N TYR A 596 41.04 -0.05 7.62
CA TYR A 596 40.81 -0.98 6.52
C TYR A 596 41.20 -0.37 5.16
N THR A 597 42.20 -0.96 4.51
CA THR A 597 42.78 -0.48 3.25
C THR A 597 42.83 -1.53 2.13
N ARG A 598 42.24 -2.72 2.36
CA ARG A 598 42.16 -3.75 1.32
C ARG A 598 41.05 -3.39 0.32
N SER A 599 41.27 -3.71 -0.94
CA SER A 599 40.25 -3.52 -1.98
C SER A 599 39.04 -4.43 -1.73
N ILE A 600 37.85 -3.89 -1.90
CA ILE A 600 36.57 -4.58 -1.85
C ILE A 600 36.10 -4.75 -3.30
N ALA A 601 36.06 -5.99 -3.78
CA ALA A 601 35.60 -6.31 -5.13
C ALA A 601 34.10 -6.00 -5.31
N PRO A 602 33.61 -5.81 -6.56
CA PRO A 602 32.19 -5.73 -6.85
C PRO A 602 31.38 -6.86 -6.19
N GLY A 603 30.30 -6.50 -5.52
CA GLY A 603 29.43 -7.40 -4.77
C GLY A 603 29.99 -7.91 -3.43
N ALA A 604 31.28 -7.69 -3.13
CA ALA A 604 31.89 -8.12 -1.88
C ALA A 604 31.58 -7.14 -0.74
N TRP A 605 31.69 -7.64 0.50
CA TRP A 605 31.47 -6.86 1.71
C TRP A 605 32.52 -7.15 2.77
N VAL A 606 32.63 -6.24 3.74
CA VAL A 606 33.46 -6.40 4.93
C VAL A 606 32.78 -5.76 6.13
N THR A 607 32.90 -6.39 7.30
CA THR A 607 32.47 -5.80 8.56
C THR A 607 33.66 -5.12 9.24
N LEU A 608 33.56 -3.81 9.44
CA LEU A 608 34.57 -2.99 10.09
C LEU A 608 34.14 -2.68 11.52
N THR A 609 35.06 -2.86 12.45
CA THR A 609 34.85 -2.52 13.87
C THR A 609 35.44 -1.14 14.13
N ALA A 610 34.73 -0.33 14.92
CA ALA A 610 35.23 0.94 15.42
C ALA A 610 36.60 0.76 16.12
N ASN A 611 37.55 1.62 15.77
CA ASN A 611 38.93 1.54 16.24
C ASN A 611 39.44 2.88 16.81
N GLY A 612 38.67 3.96 16.68
CA GLY A 612 38.99 5.31 17.14
C GLY A 612 37.73 6.16 17.29
N GLY A 613 37.88 7.39 17.78
CA GLY A 613 36.76 8.28 18.05
C GLY A 613 37.18 9.49 18.87
N SER A 614 36.40 10.58 18.84
CA SER A 614 36.71 11.82 19.56
C SER A 614 36.75 11.65 21.09
N ALA A 615 36.08 10.61 21.60
CA ALA A 615 36.10 10.19 23.01
C ALA A 615 36.61 8.75 23.21
N GLY A 616 37.25 8.15 22.20
CA GLY A 616 37.72 6.76 22.20
C GLY A 616 36.99 5.85 21.20
N ALA A 617 37.44 4.60 21.08
CA ALA A 617 36.94 3.63 20.08
C ALA A 617 35.58 2.99 20.42
N ALA A 618 35.01 3.29 21.58
CA ALA A 618 33.71 2.81 22.03
C ALA A 618 32.80 3.99 22.36
N TRP A 619 31.51 3.85 22.05
CA TRP A 619 30.48 4.80 22.47
C TRP A 619 30.09 4.52 23.92
N LYS A 620 29.88 5.56 24.73
CA LYS A 620 29.42 5.40 26.11
C LYS A 620 27.90 5.51 26.12
N ALA A 621 27.21 4.41 26.41
CA ALA A 621 25.76 4.33 26.26
C ALA A 621 25.00 5.32 27.15
N ALA A 622 24.22 6.22 26.56
CA ALA A 622 23.27 7.07 27.29
C ALA A 622 21.92 6.35 27.44
N LEU A 623 21.17 6.58 28.52
CA LEU A 623 19.85 5.93 28.71
C LEU A 623 18.89 6.37 27.60
N GLY A 624 18.09 5.43 27.06
CA GLY A 624 17.09 5.72 26.04
C GLY A 624 17.29 4.92 24.76
N THR A 625 16.41 5.14 23.79
CA THR A 625 16.58 4.64 22.42
C THR A 625 17.27 5.71 21.60
N HIS A 626 18.34 5.33 20.89
CA HIS A 626 19.18 6.24 20.13
C HIS A 626 19.34 5.75 18.69
N THR A 627 19.47 6.69 17.77
CA THR A 627 19.69 6.44 16.35
C THR A 627 21.19 6.39 16.07
N VAL A 628 21.72 5.19 15.75
CA VAL A 628 23.09 5.05 15.24
C VAL A 628 23.08 5.34 13.74
N LYS A 629 23.65 6.48 13.32
CA LYS A 629 23.90 6.80 11.92
C LYS A 629 25.33 6.39 11.55
N VAL A 630 25.46 5.63 10.48
CA VAL A 630 26.75 5.19 9.94
C VAL A 630 26.92 5.74 8.54
N THR A 631 28.05 6.37 8.29
CA THR A 631 28.47 6.86 6.98
C THR A 631 29.74 6.14 6.56
N VAL A 632 29.70 5.41 5.45
CA VAL A 632 30.90 4.89 4.79
C VAL A 632 31.48 5.95 3.85
N ASP A 633 32.80 5.91 3.68
CA ASP A 633 33.58 6.95 3.03
C ASP A 633 33.33 8.37 3.58
N ASP A 634 33.38 8.46 4.91
CA ASP A 634 33.01 9.62 5.72
C ASP A 634 33.60 10.99 5.31
N VAL A 635 34.71 11.02 4.57
CA VAL A 635 35.31 12.26 4.05
C VAL A 635 35.54 12.22 2.53
N ASN A 636 34.83 11.36 1.82
CA ASN A 636 34.87 11.22 0.36
C ASN A 636 36.30 10.94 -0.19
N ARG A 637 36.91 9.84 0.25
CA ARG A 637 38.26 9.39 -0.18
C ARG A 637 38.20 8.48 -1.40
N ILE A 638 37.07 7.84 -1.67
CA ILE A 638 36.86 6.88 -2.75
C ILE A 638 35.77 7.47 -3.64
N ALA A 639 36.11 7.82 -4.88
CA ALA A 639 35.10 8.34 -5.80
C ALA A 639 34.16 7.22 -6.24
N GLU A 640 32.87 7.39 -5.99
CA GLU A 640 31.86 6.35 -6.13
C GLU A 640 30.97 6.61 -7.35
N SER A 641 30.15 5.62 -7.71
CA SER A 641 29.10 5.83 -8.72
C SER A 641 27.87 6.52 -8.16
N ASP A 642 27.60 6.34 -6.86
CA ASP A 642 26.52 7.00 -6.15
C ASP A 642 26.99 7.40 -4.75
N GLU A 643 27.28 8.70 -4.58
CA GLU A 643 27.73 9.27 -3.31
C GLU A 643 26.58 9.45 -2.30
N THR A 644 25.33 9.16 -2.70
CA THR A 644 24.13 9.48 -1.90
C THR A 644 23.64 8.30 -1.06
N ASN A 645 24.15 7.09 -1.29
CA ASN A 645 23.69 5.86 -0.64
C ASN A 645 24.63 5.35 0.49
N ASN A 646 25.65 6.13 0.84
CA ASN A 646 26.68 5.79 1.83
C ASN A 646 26.22 5.80 3.30
N VAL A 647 24.94 6.10 3.55
CA VAL A 647 24.41 6.35 4.90
C VAL A 647 23.35 5.31 5.27
N ARG A 648 23.45 4.73 6.47
CA ARG A 648 22.41 3.89 7.08
C ARG A 648 22.18 4.29 8.53
N THR A 649 20.95 4.12 9.00
CA THR A 649 20.59 4.30 10.42
C THR A 649 20.08 2.99 11.04
N LYS A 650 20.27 2.82 12.36
CA LYS A 650 19.70 1.71 13.13
C LYS A 650 19.47 2.14 14.59
N GLN A 651 18.35 1.74 15.18
CA GLN A 651 18.01 2.06 16.57
C GLN A 651 18.74 1.15 17.56
N ILE A 652 19.40 1.75 18.55
CA ILE A 652 19.99 1.07 19.70
C ILE A 652 19.25 1.46 20.98
N THR A 653 18.66 0.49 21.67
CA THR A 653 17.99 0.73 22.96
C THR A 653 18.95 0.46 24.11
N VAL A 654 19.16 1.48 24.93
CA VAL A 654 19.97 1.43 26.14
C VAL A 654 19.06 1.46 27.36
N SER A 655 19.10 0.40 28.16
CA SER A 655 18.28 0.25 29.36
C SER A 655 19.01 0.67 30.64
N LYS A 656 18.27 0.90 31.72
CA LYS A 656 18.86 1.21 33.03
C LYS A 656 19.55 -0.04 33.60
N PRO A 657 20.68 0.09 34.32
CA PRO A 657 21.25 -1.03 35.05
C PRO A 657 20.22 -1.61 36.03
N GLY A 658 19.78 -2.85 35.79
CA GLY A 658 18.79 -3.56 36.61
C GLY A 658 17.36 -3.63 36.06
N SER A 659 17.07 -3.05 34.90
CA SER A 659 15.83 -3.32 34.14
C SER A 659 16.17 -4.17 32.91
N THR A 660 15.97 -5.48 32.98
CA THR A 660 16.09 -6.39 31.83
C THR A 660 14.76 -6.51 31.10
N PRO A 661 14.56 -5.87 29.93
CA PRO A 661 13.60 -6.37 28.96
C PRO A 661 14.23 -7.53 28.19
N THR A 662 13.53 -8.67 28.14
CA THR A 662 13.90 -9.84 27.34
C THR A 662 13.47 -9.60 25.88
N PRO A 663 14.31 -9.88 24.87
CA PRO A 663 14.06 -9.53 23.47
C PRO A 663 13.07 -10.47 22.76
N THR A 664 12.26 -9.92 21.85
CA THR A 664 11.49 -10.66 20.83
C THR A 664 12.38 -10.88 19.58
N PRO A 665 12.56 -12.11 19.05
CA PRO A 665 13.51 -12.41 17.99
C PRO A 665 12.94 -12.38 16.55
N VAL A 666 13.82 -12.03 15.61
CA VAL A 666 13.75 -12.29 14.14
C VAL A 666 14.08 -13.78 13.89
N PRO A 667 13.56 -14.45 12.83
CA PRO A 667 13.57 -15.90 12.74
C PRO A 667 14.96 -16.46 12.38
N THR A 668 15.58 -17.11 13.36
CA THR A 668 16.62 -18.14 13.17
C THR A 668 16.24 -19.32 14.04
N THR A 669 16.33 -20.54 13.51
CA THR A 669 16.01 -21.78 14.20
C THR A 669 16.71 -21.82 15.58
N PRO A 670 15.97 -21.76 16.70
CA PRO A 670 16.58 -21.50 18.00
C PRO A 670 17.19 -22.78 18.58
N THR A 671 18.18 -22.57 19.45
CA THR A 671 18.70 -23.62 20.34
C THR A 671 17.56 -24.12 21.24
N PRO A 672 17.43 -25.43 21.50
CA PRO A 672 16.33 -25.99 22.29
C PRO A 672 16.21 -25.31 23.68
N SER A 673 15.08 -24.67 23.98
CA SER A 673 14.75 -24.07 25.27
C SER A 673 14.33 -25.12 26.32
N GLY A 674 14.00 -26.34 25.89
CA GLY A 674 13.51 -27.43 26.73
C GLY A 674 12.17 -27.15 27.39
N LYS A 675 11.36 -26.22 26.84
CA LYS A 675 10.09 -25.76 27.42
C LYS A 675 8.97 -25.72 26.37
N PRO A 676 7.71 -25.95 26.79
CA PRO A 676 6.56 -25.63 25.94
C PRO A 676 6.48 -24.12 25.68
N ASP A 677 5.79 -23.71 24.63
CA ASP A 677 5.47 -22.31 24.29
C ASP A 677 4.07 -22.28 23.68
N LEU A 678 3.05 -21.86 24.45
CA LEU A 678 1.66 -21.92 24.01
C LEU A 678 1.24 -20.62 23.33
N VAL A 679 0.78 -20.74 22.10
CA VAL A 679 0.19 -19.62 21.35
C VAL A 679 -1.24 -19.93 20.97
N VAL A 680 -2.10 -18.91 21.02
CA VAL A 680 -3.42 -18.98 20.40
C VAL A 680 -3.27 -18.64 18.92
N THR A 681 -3.56 -19.59 18.03
CA THR A 681 -3.40 -19.40 16.58
C THR A 681 -4.71 -19.10 15.85
N ASP A 682 -5.86 -19.39 16.48
CA ASP A 682 -7.17 -19.01 15.96
C ASP A 682 -8.22 -18.92 17.09
N ILE A 683 -9.21 -18.07 16.89
CA ILE A 683 -10.43 -17.96 17.70
C ILE A 683 -11.61 -18.26 16.78
N SER A 684 -12.48 -19.18 17.17
CA SER A 684 -13.72 -19.46 16.43
C SER A 684 -14.92 -19.51 17.38
N TRP A 685 -16.11 -19.43 16.82
CA TRP A 685 -17.35 -19.41 17.59
C TRP A 685 -18.51 -20.05 16.83
N GLU A 686 -19.52 -20.48 17.58
CA GLU A 686 -20.78 -21.01 17.03
C GLU A 686 -21.96 -20.41 17.81
N PRO A 687 -23.00 -19.86 17.15
CA PRO A 687 -23.20 -19.79 15.70
C PRO A 687 -22.24 -18.82 15.00
N THR A 688 -21.85 -19.15 13.75
CA THR A 688 -20.91 -18.33 12.94
C THR A 688 -21.41 -16.89 12.76
N ASN A 689 -22.73 -16.71 12.63
CA ASN A 689 -23.42 -15.41 12.54
C ASN A 689 -24.43 -15.28 13.70
N PRO A 690 -24.00 -14.85 14.89
CA PRO A 690 -24.89 -14.75 16.04
C PRO A 690 -25.90 -13.59 15.89
N ALA A 691 -27.17 -13.88 16.16
CA ALA A 691 -28.19 -12.84 16.32
C ALA A 691 -28.12 -12.25 17.75
N PRO A 692 -28.56 -10.99 17.97
CA PRO A 692 -28.61 -10.39 19.29
C PRO A 692 -29.34 -11.28 20.31
N GLY A 693 -28.72 -11.50 21.46
CA GLY A 693 -29.23 -12.35 22.54
C GLY A 693 -28.90 -13.84 22.40
N SER A 694 -28.32 -14.29 21.29
CA SER A 694 -27.93 -15.69 21.08
C SER A 694 -26.82 -16.13 22.03
N ALA A 695 -26.83 -17.40 22.43
CA ALA A 695 -25.72 -18.01 23.15
C ALA A 695 -24.61 -18.40 22.16
N VAL A 696 -23.43 -17.82 22.32
CA VAL A 696 -22.25 -18.02 21.47
C VAL A 696 -21.23 -18.87 22.20
N THR A 697 -20.87 -20.01 21.62
CA THR A 697 -19.85 -20.92 22.16
C THR A 697 -18.50 -20.61 21.53
N LEU A 698 -17.51 -20.21 22.35
CA LEU A 698 -16.17 -19.82 21.89
C LEU A 698 -15.22 -21.03 21.87
N LYS A 699 -14.28 -21.01 20.94
CA LYS A 699 -13.20 -21.98 20.78
C LYS A 699 -11.89 -21.27 20.49
N ALA A 700 -10.79 -21.77 21.05
CA ALA A 700 -9.44 -21.31 20.74
C ALA A 700 -8.59 -22.49 20.26
N THR A 701 -7.87 -22.31 19.16
CA THR A 701 -6.84 -23.25 18.74
C THR A 701 -5.52 -22.87 19.40
N VAL A 702 -5.06 -23.73 20.31
CA VAL A 702 -3.82 -23.58 21.06
C VAL A 702 -2.76 -24.46 20.45
N LYS A 703 -1.62 -23.88 20.07
CA LYS A 703 -0.46 -24.60 19.55
C LYS A 703 0.69 -24.50 20.54
N ASN A 704 1.36 -25.63 20.79
CA ASN A 704 2.67 -25.62 21.45
C ASN A 704 3.74 -25.43 20.37
N GLN A 705 4.28 -24.22 20.22
CA GLN A 705 5.37 -23.94 19.30
C GLN A 705 6.76 -24.09 19.94
N GLY A 706 6.80 -24.44 21.23
CA GLY A 706 8.01 -24.73 21.97
C GLY A 706 8.57 -26.10 21.61
N ASP A 707 9.70 -26.43 22.20
CA ASP A 707 10.48 -27.62 21.88
C ASP A 707 10.35 -28.75 22.93
N ALA A 708 9.60 -28.51 24.02
CA ALA A 708 9.18 -29.53 24.97
C ALA A 708 7.65 -29.64 25.06
N ALA A 709 7.17 -30.82 25.43
CA ALA A 709 5.75 -31.07 25.61
C ALA A 709 5.23 -30.38 26.89
N THR A 710 3.97 -29.92 26.87
CA THR A 710 3.37 -29.36 28.10
C THR A 710 3.19 -30.44 29.17
N PRO A 711 3.23 -30.11 30.48
CA PRO A 711 3.01 -31.08 31.54
C PRO A 711 1.63 -31.78 31.43
N ALA A 712 1.61 -33.11 31.49
CA ALA A 712 0.35 -33.85 31.58
C ALA A 712 -0.26 -33.67 32.98
N GLY A 713 -1.59 -33.47 33.04
CA GLY A 713 -2.33 -33.27 34.29
C GLY A 713 -2.49 -31.81 34.70
N THR A 714 -1.76 -30.87 34.08
CA THR A 714 -1.96 -29.42 34.26
C THR A 714 -3.01 -28.91 33.28
N LYS A 715 -3.89 -28.01 33.72
CA LYS A 715 -4.93 -27.42 32.87
C LYS A 715 -4.32 -26.39 31.91
N HIS A 716 -4.62 -26.54 30.62
CA HIS A 716 -4.38 -25.52 29.58
C HIS A 716 -5.52 -24.52 29.58
N GLY A 717 -5.59 -23.69 30.62
CA GLY A 717 -6.69 -22.73 30.79
C GLY A 717 -6.72 -21.73 29.64
N VAL A 718 -7.89 -21.49 29.07
CA VAL A 718 -8.10 -20.41 28.10
C VAL A 718 -9.19 -19.49 28.62
N LEU A 719 -8.89 -18.19 28.74
CA LEU A 719 -9.86 -17.16 29.08
C LEU A 719 -10.24 -16.35 27.84
N PHE A 720 -11.54 -16.20 27.60
CA PHE A 720 -12.10 -15.33 26.59
C PHE A 720 -12.74 -14.11 27.25
N THR A 721 -12.32 -12.91 26.84
CA THR A 721 -12.89 -11.63 27.28
C THR A 721 -13.39 -10.81 26.10
N PHE A 722 -14.35 -9.93 26.36
CA PHE A 722 -14.96 -9.04 25.37
C PHE A 722 -14.76 -7.58 25.81
N ASP A 723 -14.67 -6.67 24.85
CA ASP A 723 -14.56 -5.22 25.05
C ASP A 723 -15.84 -4.57 25.60
N ASP A 724 -17.00 -5.17 25.34
CA ASP A 724 -18.30 -4.73 25.86
C ASP A 724 -18.53 -5.03 27.35
N GLY A 725 -17.69 -5.87 27.97
CA GLY A 725 -17.85 -6.34 29.34
C GLY A 725 -19.06 -7.25 29.56
N ALA A 726 -19.81 -7.65 28.51
CA ALA A 726 -21.04 -8.45 28.63
C ALA A 726 -20.80 -9.89 29.10
N ALA A 727 -19.57 -10.40 28.96
CA ALA A 727 -19.14 -11.67 29.54
C ALA A 727 -18.74 -11.57 31.03
N GLY A 728 -18.81 -10.39 31.65
CA GLY A 728 -18.21 -10.12 32.96
C GLY A 728 -16.69 -10.35 32.91
N PRO A 729 -16.07 -11.01 33.90
CA PRO A 729 -14.65 -11.34 33.87
C PRO A 729 -14.26 -12.37 32.78
N GLY A 730 -15.22 -13.00 32.10
CA GLY A 730 -14.99 -13.82 30.90
C GLY A 730 -15.66 -15.20 30.91
N VAL A 731 -15.54 -15.91 29.78
CA VAL A 731 -15.84 -17.35 29.65
C VAL A 731 -14.54 -18.10 29.45
N TRP A 732 -14.43 -19.34 29.91
CA TRP A 732 -13.16 -20.07 29.89
C TRP A 732 -13.29 -21.54 29.51
N SER A 733 -12.17 -22.12 29.12
CA SER A 733 -11.96 -23.57 28.98
C SER A 733 -10.95 -24.04 30.03
N ASP A 734 -11.34 -24.95 30.92
CA ASP A 734 -10.49 -25.39 32.02
C ASP A 734 -10.46 -26.91 32.28
N THR A 735 -10.89 -27.73 31.31
CA THR A 735 -10.95 -29.21 31.47
C THR A 735 -9.86 -29.96 30.71
N TYR A 736 -9.15 -29.31 29.79
CA TYR A 736 -8.10 -29.97 29.01
C TYR A 736 -6.80 -30.07 29.83
N THR A 737 -6.32 -31.30 30.03
CA THR A 737 -5.13 -31.60 30.85
C THR A 737 -4.15 -32.55 30.15
N ARG A 738 -4.39 -32.87 28.87
CA ARG A 738 -3.49 -33.76 28.12
C ARG A 738 -2.27 -32.97 27.66
N SER A 739 -1.11 -33.63 27.62
CA SER A 739 0.10 -33.02 27.11
C SER A 739 -0.03 -32.68 25.62
N ILE A 740 0.35 -31.47 25.24
CA ILE A 740 0.48 -31.01 23.86
C ILE A 740 1.97 -31.10 23.50
N ALA A 741 2.29 -32.01 22.57
CA ALA A 741 3.66 -32.20 22.09
C ALA A 741 4.19 -30.97 21.33
N PRO A 742 5.52 -30.80 21.19
CA PRO A 742 6.12 -29.78 20.33
C PRO A 742 5.52 -29.79 18.93
N GLY A 743 5.12 -28.62 18.44
CA GLY A 743 4.48 -28.42 17.14
C GLY A 743 3.02 -28.87 17.04
N ALA A 744 2.48 -29.59 18.04
CA ALA A 744 1.09 -30.03 18.05
C ALA A 744 0.15 -28.90 18.51
N TRP A 745 -1.12 -29.04 18.17
CA TRP A 745 -2.17 -28.11 18.55
C TRP A 745 -3.43 -28.83 18.99
N VAL A 746 -4.28 -28.11 19.72
CA VAL A 746 -5.59 -28.56 20.14
C VAL A 746 -6.57 -27.39 20.11
N THR A 747 -7.81 -27.66 19.71
CA THR A 747 -8.90 -26.68 19.83
C THR A 747 -9.65 -26.90 21.14
N LEU A 748 -9.65 -25.88 21.99
CA LEU A 748 -10.29 -25.87 23.31
C LEU A 748 -11.58 -25.07 23.24
N THR A 749 -12.68 -25.72 23.60
CA THR A 749 -14.02 -25.10 23.64
C THR A 749 -14.30 -24.56 25.04
N ALA A 750 -14.86 -23.36 25.13
CA ALA A 750 -15.33 -22.79 26.39
C ALA A 750 -16.34 -23.75 27.06
N ASN A 751 -16.15 -23.99 28.36
CA ASN A 751 -16.90 -24.96 29.15
C ASN A 751 -17.37 -24.40 30.51
N GLY A 752 -16.96 -23.18 30.85
CA GLY A 752 -17.33 -22.46 32.06
C GLY A 752 -17.22 -20.95 31.87
N GLY A 753 -17.62 -20.18 32.88
CA GLY A 753 -17.63 -18.72 32.83
C GLY A 753 -18.42 -18.12 33.98
N SER A 754 -18.21 -16.84 34.25
CA SER A 754 -18.91 -16.09 35.32
C SER A 754 -20.43 -16.04 35.13
N ALA A 755 -20.91 -16.16 33.89
CA ALA A 755 -22.32 -16.17 33.53
C ALA A 755 -22.74 -17.44 32.73
N GLY A 756 -21.91 -18.50 32.77
CA GLY A 756 -22.09 -19.73 31.97
C GLY A 756 -20.99 -19.94 30.93
N ALA A 757 -21.06 -21.05 30.19
CA ALA A 757 -20.03 -21.46 29.22
C ALA A 757 -20.11 -20.76 27.84
N ALA A 758 -21.13 -19.92 27.64
CA ALA A 758 -21.38 -19.20 26.39
C ALA A 758 -21.46 -17.70 26.64
N TRP A 759 -20.99 -16.90 25.69
CA TRP A 759 -21.21 -15.46 25.68
C TRP A 759 -22.61 -15.15 25.13
N LYS A 760 -23.32 -14.21 25.73
CA LYS A 760 -24.61 -13.74 25.22
C LYS A 760 -24.37 -12.61 24.24
N ALA A 761 -24.67 -12.83 22.97
CA ALA A 761 -24.39 -11.89 21.90
C ALA A 761 -25.07 -10.53 22.14
N VAL A 762 -24.28 -9.45 22.14
CA VAL A 762 -24.77 -8.07 22.20
C VAL A 762 -24.68 -7.48 20.80
N GLU A 763 -25.68 -6.71 20.36
CA GLU A 763 -25.64 -6.05 19.06
C GLU A 763 -24.36 -5.22 18.88
N GLY A 764 -23.77 -5.29 17.69
CA GLY A 764 -22.57 -4.52 17.34
C GLY A 764 -21.35 -5.40 17.04
N THR A 765 -20.24 -4.73 16.77
CA THR A 765 -18.94 -5.38 16.57
C THR A 765 -18.18 -5.37 17.88
N HIS A 766 -17.74 -6.53 18.32
CA HIS A 766 -17.03 -6.73 19.59
C HIS A 766 -15.68 -7.38 19.33
N THR A 767 -14.70 -7.08 20.18
CA THR A 767 -13.37 -7.67 20.14
C THR A 767 -13.30 -8.84 21.11
N VAL A 768 -13.13 -10.06 20.59
CA VAL A 768 -12.89 -11.27 21.39
C VAL A 768 -11.39 -11.42 21.61
N LYS A 769 -10.95 -11.40 22.86
CA LYS A 769 -9.57 -11.70 23.26
C LYS A 769 -9.50 -13.09 23.88
N ALA A 770 -8.70 -13.99 23.33
CA ALA A 770 -8.39 -15.29 23.93
C ALA A 770 -6.98 -15.28 24.52
N THR A 771 -6.85 -15.68 25.77
CA THR A 771 -5.56 -15.82 26.47
C THR A 771 -5.38 -17.26 26.91
N VAL A 772 -4.39 -17.97 26.36
CA VAL A 772 -4.01 -19.30 26.82
C VAL A 772 -3.07 -19.21 28.03
N ASP A 773 -3.13 -20.22 28.88
CA ASP A 773 -2.51 -20.22 30.20
C ASP A 773 -2.85 -18.97 31.03
N ASP A 774 -4.15 -18.67 31.05
CA ASP A 774 -4.77 -17.45 31.57
C ASP A 774 -4.36 -17.01 33.00
N VAL A 775 -3.86 -17.94 33.82
CA VAL A 775 -3.35 -17.66 35.18
C VAL A 775 -1.94 -18.19 35.42
N ASN A 776 -1.17 -18.41 34.36
CA ASN A 776 0.22 -18.82 34.38
C ASN A 776 0.45 -20.14 35.17
N ARG A 777 -0.15 -21.24 34.69
CA ARG A 777 -0.03 -22.59 35.26
C ARG A 777 1.10 -23.39 34.62
N ILE A 778 1.50 -23.07 33.40
CA ILE A 778 2.48 -23.79 32.60
C ILE A 778 3.65 -22.85 32.33
N ALA A 779 4.81 -23.15 32.92
CA ALA A 779 6.02 -22.36 32.66
C ALA A 779 6.47 -22.53 31.20
N GLU A 780 6.48 -21.44 30.45
CA GLU A 780 6.71 -21.45 29.01
C GLU A 780 8.08 -20.90 28.61
N ALA A 781 8.43 -21.08 27.33
CA ALA A 781 9.59 -20.43 26.73
C ALA A 781 9.35 -18.94 26.48
N SER A 782 8.10 -18.56 26.21
CA SER A 782 7.64 -17.18 26.12
C SER A 782 6.27 -17.08 26.78
N GLU A 783 6.11 -16.09 27.67
CA GLU A 783 4.84 -15.78 28.34
C GLU A 783 4.10 -14.61 27.65
N THR A 784 4.70 -14.07 26.57
CA THR A 784 4.28 -12.81 25.94
C THR A 784 3.42 -12.98 24.69
N ASN A 785 3.23 -14.21 24.22
CA ASN A 785 2.60 -14.59 22.95
C ASN A 785 1.33 -15.42 23.14
N ASN A 786 0.78 -15.43 24.36
CA ASN A 786 -0.37 -16.27 24.72
C ASN A 786 -1.72 -15.65 24.33
N ILE A 787 -1.71 -14.51 23.65
CA ILE A 787 -2.88 -13.67 23.42
C ILE A 787 -3.15 -13.55 21.92
N LEU A 788 -4.41 -13.78 21.52
CA LEU A 788 -4.92 -13.43 20.20
C LEU A 788 -6.22 -12.63 20.35
N THR A 789 -6.46 -11.68 19.44
CA THR A 789 -7.73 -10.94 19.35
C THR A 789 -8.39 -11.19 17.99
N LYS A 790 -9.73 -11.22 17.96
CA LYS A 790 -10.53 -11.39 16.75
C LYS A 790 -11.88 -10.68 16.91
N SER A 791 -12.34 -9.98 15.88
CA SER A 791 -13.64 -9.28 15.93
C SER A 791 -14.80 -10.23 15.62
N ILE A 792 -15.86 -10.15 16.43
CA ILE A 792 -17.15 -10.81 16.19
C ILE A 792 -18.21 -9.75 15.93
N THR A 793 -18.97 -9.90 14.84
CA THR A 793 -20.07 -8.99 14.50
C THR A 793 -21.39 -9.66 14.79
N VAL A 794 -22.17 -9.05 15.69
CA VAL A 794 -23.56 -9.44 15.97
C VAL A 794 -24.45 -8.47 15.20
N ALA A 795 -25.13 -9.00 14.18
CA ALA A 795 -25.95 -8.17 13.29
C ALA A 795 -27.00 -7.39 14.07
N LYS A 796 -27.25 -6.14 13.66
CA LYS A 796 -28.38 -5.34 14.13
C LYS A 796 -29.66 -6.09 13.84
N SER A 797 -30.60 -6.13 14.79
CA SER A 797 -31.93 -6.65 14.48
C SER A 797 -32.52 -5.77 13.38
N THR A 798 -32.65 -6.31 12.17
CA THR A 798 -33.38 -5.66 11.09
C THR A 798 -34.82 -5.50 11.55
N PRO A 799 -35.42 -4.28 11.50
CA PRO A 799 -36.88 -4.18 11.47
C PRO A 799 -37.37 -5.02 10.28
N GLN A 800 -38.52 -5.67 10.42
CA GLN A 800 -39.14 -6.38 9.31
C GLN A 800 -39.31 -5.46 8.08
N PRO A 801 -39.27 -6.01 6.85
CA PRO A 801 -39.57 -5.24 5.64
C PRO A 801 -40.92 -4.52 5.78
N GLU A 802 -41.00 -3.28 5.30
CA GLU A 802 -42.23 -2.48 5.32
C GLU A 802 -43.25 -3.18 4.42
N LYS A 803 -44.36 -3.66 5.02
CA LYS A 803 -45.42 -4.35 4.27
C LYS A 803 -45.93 -3.42 3.17
N GLY A 804 -45.77 -3.81 1.92
CA GLY A 804 -46.07 -2.98 0.74
C GLY A 804 -44.86 -2.63 -0.14
N ASP A 805 -43.64 -2.74 0.38
CA ASP A 805 -42.38 -2.56 -0.37
C ASP A 805 -42.04 -3.90 -1.06
N LEU A 806 -42.49 -4.05 -2.30
CA LEU A 806 -42.38 -5.29 -3.07
C LEU A 806 -41.06 -5.38 -3.84
N ASN A 807 -40.36 -4.26 -4.05
CA ASN A 807 -39.08 -4.23 -4.75
C ASN A 807 -37.87 -4.18 -3.79
N ALA A 808 -38.12 -4.08 -2.47
CA ALA A 808 -37.16 -4.02 -1.38
C ALA A 808 -36.18 -2.82 -1.45
N ASP A 809 -36.63 -1.68 -1.99
CA ASP A 809 -35.85 -0.44 -2.07
C ASP A 809 -35.97 0.43 -0.80
N GLY A 810 -36.78 0.00 0.16
CA GLY A 810 -37.00 0.64 1.45
C GLY A 810 -38.11 1.69 1.45
N LYS A 811 -39.00 1.70 0.44
CA LYS A 811 -40.16 2.59 0.34
C LYS A 811 -41.34 1.86 -0.28
N VAL A 812 -42.57 2.29 0.07
CA VAL A 812 -43.77 1.91 -0.67
C VAL A 812 -44.12 3.00 -1.67
N ASP A 813 -43.85 2.77 -2.95
CA ASP A 813 -44.09 3.74 -4.01
C ASP A 813 -44.76 3.16 -5.27
N TRP A 814 -44.79 3.94 -6.36
CA TRP A 814 -45.48 3.53 -7.58
C TRP A 814 -44.80 2.36 -8.30
N ALA A 815 -43.52 2.11 -8.02
CA ALA A 815 -42.80 0.94 -8.50
C ALA A 815 -43.41 -0.35 -7.92
N ASP A 816 -43.81 -0.35 -6.65
CA ASP A 816 -44.46 -1.50 -6.00
C ASP A 816 -45.86 -1.74 -6.57
N VAL A 817 -46.63 -0.67 -6.79
CA VAL A 817 -47.94 -0.72 -7.46
C VAL A 817 -47.81 -1.31 -8.88
N ALA A 818 -46.79 -0.90 -9.63
CA ALA A 818 -46.53 -1.43 -10.96
C ALA A 818 -46.11 -2.91 -10.90
N LEU A 819 -45.30 -3.29 -9.90
CA LEU A 819 -44.81 -4.64 -9.72
C LEU A 819 -45.93 -5.62 -9.38
N ILE A 820 -46.82 -5.29 -8.44
CA ILE A 820 -48.01 -6.12 -8.17
C ILE A 820 -48.95 -6.16 -9.38
N GLY A 821 -49.07 -5.07 -10.14
CA GLY A 821 -49.82 -5.06 -11.40
C GLY A 821 -49.24 -6.03 -12.43
N ASP A 822 -47.91 -6.12 -12.52
CA ASP A 822 -47.22 -7.08 -13.38
C ASP A 822 -47.35 -8.53 -12.87
N MET A 823 -47.43 -8.77 -11.55
CA MET A 823 -47.75 -10.08 -10.96
C MET A 823 -49.16 -10.53 -11.35
N VAL A 824 -50.17 -9.67 -11.21
CA VAL A 824 -51.57 -9.96 -11.56
C VAL A 824 -51.75 -10.17 -13.06
N LEU A 825 -50.93 -9.51 -13.89
CA LEU A 825 -50.88 -9.69 -15.35
C LEU A 825 -50.03 -10.91 -15.79
N GLY A 826 -49.36 -11.59 -14.86
CA GLY A 826 -48.51 -12.76 -15.14
C GLY A 826 -47.22 -12.45 -15.91
N ARG A 827 -46.72 -11.21 -15.81
CA ARG A 827 -45.45 -10.78 -16.43
C ARG A 827 -44.24 -11.09 -15.55
N VAL A 828 -44.47 -11.19 -14.25
CA VAL A 828 -43.49 -11.62 -13.23
C VAL A 828 -44.13 -12.69 -12.35
N GLU A 829 -43.30 -13.48 -11.66
CA GLU A 829 -43.77 -14.51 -10.73
C GLU A 829 -44.50 -13.87 -9.54
N THR A 830 -45.62 -14.46 -9.11
CA THR A 830 -46.43 -13.94 -8.01
C THR A 830 -45.74 -14.17 -6.67
N ASP A 831 -45.54 -13.10 -5.90
CA ASP A 831 -45.09 -13.18 -4.51
C ASP A 831 -46.29 -13.43 -3.57
N PRO A 832 -46.33 -14.53 -2.80
CA PRO A 832 -47.40 -14.76 -1.83
C PRO A 832 -47.53 -13.65 -0.78
N ASP A 833 -46.46 -12.90 -0.49
CA ASP A 833 -46.49 -11.80 0.47
C ASP A 833 -47.19 -10.53 -0.08
N ALA A 834 -47.51 -10.52 -1.38
CA ALA A 834 -48.32 -9.48 -2.04
C ALA A 834 -49.84 -9.68 -1.92
N ASP A 835 -50.30 -10.75 -1.25
CA ASP A 835 -51.71 -10.95 -0.85
C ASP A 835 -52.01 -10.10 0.40
N PHE A 836 -52.20 -8.80 0.18
CA PHE A 836 -52.41 -7.85 1.28
C PHE A 836 -53.76 -8.03 1.96
N ASN A 837 -54.78 -8.52 1.23
CA ASN A 837 -56.10 -8.75 1.79
C ASN A 837 -56.27 -10.13 2.49
N ALA A 838 -55.27 -11.01 2.35
CA ALA A 838 -55.18 -12.34 2.94
C ALA A 838 -56.29 -13.31 2.49
N ASP A 839 -56.79 -13.20 1.27
CA ASP A 839 -57.80 -14.09 0.70
C ASP A 839 -57.22 -15.36 0.03
N GLY A 840 -55.89 -15.46 0.01
CA GLY A 840 -55.13 -16.57 -0.56
C GLY A 840 -54.78 -16.39 -2.03
N LYS A 841 -54.96 -15.19 -2.61
CA LYS A 841 -54.64 -14.87 -4.00
C LYS A 841 -54.01 -13.48 -4.11
N VAL A 842 -53.12 -13.32 -5.09
CA VAL A 842 -52.64 -12.00 -5.50
C VAL A 842 -53.47 -11.57 -6.72
N ASP A 843 -54.41 -10.66 -6.53
CA ASP A 843 -55.27 -10.16 -7.59
C ASP A 843 -55.48 -8.63 -7.57
N TRP A 844 -56.37 -8.12 -8.42
CA TRP A 844 -56.60 -6.68 -8.53
C TRP A 844 -57.11 -6.03 -7.25
N SER A 845 -57.62 -6.82 -6.30
CA SER A 845 -58.03 -6.37 -4.97
C SER A 845 -56.82 -5.96 -4.13
N ASP A 846 -55.69 -6.68 -4.24
CA ASP A 846 -54.43 -6.36 -3.56
C ASP A 846 -53.73 -5.17 -4.20
N VAL A 847 -53.78 -5.07 -5.53
CA VAL A 847 -53.33 -3.86 -6.25
C VAL A 847 -54.10 -2.63 -5.76
N SER A 848 -55.42 -2.74 -5.61
CA SER A 848 -56.26 -1.64 -5.12
C SER A 848 -55.92 -1.28 -3.67
N LEU A 849 -55.62 -2.26 -2.82
CA LEU A 849 -55.23 -2.04 -1.43
C LEU A 849 -53.90 -1.29 -1.33
N LEU A 850 -52.90 -1.70 -2.12
CA LEU A 850 -51.59 -1.05 -2.18
C LEU A 850 -51.69 0.37 -2.74
N VAL A 851 -52.54 0.59 -3.75
CA VAL A 851 -52.82 1.93 -4.29
C VAL A 851 -53.49 2.84 -3.26
N ASP A 852 -54.48 2.33 -2.52
CA ASP A 852 -55.15 3.11 -1.48
C ASP A 852 -54.20 3.42 -0.31
N TYR A 853 -53.30 2.50 0.05
CA TYR A 853 -52.25 2.73 1.04
C TYR A 853 -51.24 3.79 0.56
N PHE A 854 -50.75 3.67 -0.68
CA PHE A 854 -49.84 4.66 -1.30
C PHE A 854 -50.43 6.08 -1.33
N PHE A 855 -51.72 6.21 -1.64
CA PHE A 855 -52.41 7.51 -1.61
C PHE A 855 -52.87 7.95 -0.21
N GLY A 856 -52.52 7.23 0.84
CA GLY A 856 -52.87 7.54 2.24
C GLY A 856 -54.37 7.48 2.52
N ARG A 857 -55.13 6.67 1.78
CA ARG A 857 -56.57 6.42 2.00
C ARG A 857 -56.81 5.33 3.02
N VAL A 858 -55.81 4.48 3.26
CA VAL A 858 -55.76 3.50 4.36
C VAL A 858 -54.40 3.59 5.04
N ASP A 859 -54.37 3.37 6.36
CA ASP A 859 -53.18 3.58 7.19
C ASP A 859 -52.30 2.33 7.32
N THR A 860 -52.78 1.16 6.87
CA THR A 860 -52.11 -0.15 7.01
C THR A 860 -52.50 -1.11 5.87
N LEU A 861 -51.58 -2.00 5.50
CA LEU A 861 -51.79 -3.12 4.59
C LEU A 861 -52.02 -4.44 5.31
#